data_AF-A0A931EY63-F1
#
_entry.id   AF-A0A931EY63-F1
#
_cell.length_a   1.000
_cell.length_b   1.000
_cell.length_c   1.000
_cell.angle_alpha   90.00
_cell.angle_beta   90.00
_cell.angle_gamma   90.00
#
_symmetry.space_group_name_H-M   'P 1'
#
loop_
_entity.id
_entity.type
_entity.pdbx_description
1 polymer ?
#
loop_
_entity_poly.entity_id
_entity_poly.type
_entity_poly.pdbx_seq_one_letter_code
_entity_poly.pdbx_strand_id
1 'polypeptide(L)'
;MAARRFPSGSDYVEALQNPGLCFTDTELRSATLQSDRLGRPKPISGNFASVFSAQTTAGRRYAIKCFTREVSDQEKRYRAVSDHLGRLPNRWKMGFDHQPAGIMVAGRRFPILRMEWVEAVSLIRWIEDHLGDQTALLGLAGRFAELAADLHAAGIAHGDLQHGNLLVAADGTLRLVDYDGMYVPALNGLAATERGHRHYQSPNRTGAEFGPELDRFSVWLIYLSLTTVALDPTLWQVLHERGGEHLLLMDEDFAGTKASTRMAALVGHQVDDIKRLATFVADLASRPLSVLPPLTPLPPLTPPRTVTVSPAATMKTATQAPIGLPTWMSGHISAPPPPSLVTFQNHRGALIIARLTFLGLCVAVALVVWLAGFPWAVALLGPPLGFAAMGAVYASRPEPRARKPITSRLDRARRKARKALRAAAGAEKERDKRQADNVKRADARTTELRDLHEGRRRELGTFDRETTQQLNPFDHQLQALAARKSEELRRALEDLQGQQVGAYLRRIKLRAGSISGIGETTVARLAVCGISTPADFVDIRYVGTGYQSSEVHLILANGHSVHVPGVGESRAASLLEWREAHLNGARGQPFVPRALPDIQRSAIEARYAAEVTAVKDQRGRIERDRAKVRTDLARRQAEAVRQMTDRHAAAVQGAARVLQDANQRLSAARADHHALAQEEQAVARVLAAYRQISYTRFLRGVLTGR
;
A
#
# COMPACT_ATOMS: atom_id res chain seq x y z
N MET A 1 39.90 5.21 -5.08
CA MET A 1 39.43 5.24 -6.47
C MET A 1 38.36 6.31 -6.58
N ALA A 2 38.38 7.14 -7.62
CA ALA A 2 37.32 8.13 -7.85
C ALA A 2 36.00 7.41 -8.14
N ALA A 3 34.91 7.81 -7.48
CA ALA A 3 33.58 7.23 -7.69
C ALA A 3 33.17 7.37 -9.17
N ARG A 4 32.65 6.29 -9.76
CA ARG A 4 32.21 6.27 -11.15
C ARG A 4 30.95 7.12 -11.25
N ARG A 5 31.00 8.23 -11.99
CA ARG A 5 29.81 9.06 -12.24
C ARG A 5 28.82 8.31 -13.14
N PHE A 6 27.64 8.01 -12.61
CA PHE A 6 26.54 7.38 -13.36
C PHE A 6 25.75 8.42 -14.19
N PRO A 7 25.08 8.00 -15.28
CA PRO A 7 24.25 8.88 -16.09
C PRO A 7 23.01 9.35 -15.33
N SER A 8 22.55 10.55 -15.66
CA SER A 8 21.28 11.09 -15.20
C SER A 8 20.10 10.42 -15.93
N GLY A 9 18.89 10.59 -15.40
CA GLY A 9 17.67 10.12 -16.08
C GLY A 9 17.50 10.71 -17.48
N SER A 10 17.88 11.98 -17.67
CA SER A 10 17.86 12.63 -18.99
C SER A 10 18.86 12.01 -19.97
N ASP A 11 20.06 11.64 -19.50
CA ASP A 11 21.06 10.98 -20.36
C ASP A 11 20.56 9.62 -20.86
N TYR A 12 19.84 8.89 -20.01
CA TYR A 12 19.17 7.65 -20.42
C TYR A 12 18.03 7.88 -21.40
N VAL A 13 17.20 8.92 -21.20
CA VAL A 13 16.14 9.28 -22.15
C VAL A 13 16.73 9.62 -23.52
N GLU A 14 17.88 10.31 -23.57
CA GLU A 14 18.58 10.60 -24.82
C GLU A 14 19.09 9.31 -25.49
N ALA A 15 19.82 8.46 -24.76
CA ALA A 15 20.33 7.20 -25.29
C ALA A 15 19.22 6.27 -25.81
N LEU A 16 18.11 6.16 -25.06
CA LEU A 16 17.01 5.26 -25.37
C LEU A 16 16.11 5.73 -26.51
N GLN A 17 16.35 6.90 -27.10
CA GLN A 17 15.76 7.25 -28.40
C GLN A 17 16.32 6.35 -29.52
N ASN A 18 17.50 5.75 -29.34
CA ASN A 18 18.16 4.86 -30.30
C ASN A 18 18.58 3.52 -29.65
N PRO A 19 17.62 2.68 -29.23
CA PRO A 19 17.92 1.44 -28.48
C PRO A 19 18.84 0.48 -29.25
N GLY A 20 18.77 0.45 -30.59
CA GLY A 20 19.62 -0.39 -31.43
C GLY A 20 21.12 -0.06 -31.40
N LEU A 21 21.46 1.19 -31.06
CA LEU A 21 22.86 1.63 -30.87
C LEU A 21 23.31 1.47 -29.42
N CYS A 22 22.39 1.62 -28.47
CA CYS A 22 22.71 1.73 -27.06
C CYS A 22 22.70 0.38 -26.32
N PHE A 23 21.75 -0.52 -26.59
CA PHE A 23 21.69 -1.81 -25.89
C PHE A 23 22.71 -2.81 -26.43
N THR A 24 23.27 -3.62 -25.53
CA THR A 24 24.10 -4.78 -25.88
C THR A 24 23.23 -6.00 -26.19
N ASP A 25 22.12 -6.14 -25.48
CA ASP A 25 21.14 -7.23 -25.62
C ASP A 25 20.43 -7.16 -26.98
N THR A 26 20.51 -8.24 -27.77
CA THR A 26 19.96 -8.30 -29.13
C THR A 26 18.44 -8.12 -29.17
N GLU A 27 17.72 -8.59 -28.15
CA GLU A 27 16.26 -8.46 -28.08
C GLU A 27 15.89 -6.99 -27.78
N LEU A 28 16.62 -6.35 -26.86
CA LEU A 28 16.39 -4.95 -26.50
C LEU A 28 16.82 -3.96 -27.59
N ARG A 29 17.81 -4.31 -28.43
CA ARG A 29 18.23 -3.48 -29.58
C ARG A 29 17.09 -3.22 -30.57
N SER A 30 16.19 -4.18 -30.72
CA SER A 30 14.98 -4.06 -31.56
C SER A 30 13.74 -3.58 -30.81
N ALA A 31 13.84 -3.26 -29.52
CA ALA A 31 12.68 -2.93 -28.73
C ALA A 31 12.23 -1.48 -28.92
N THR A 32 10.92 -1.28 -28.94
CA THR A 32 10.28 0.04 -28.92
C THR A 32 10.00 0.43 -27.47
N LEU A 33 10.42 1.63 -27.08
CA LEU A 33 10.25 2.14 -25.72
C LEU A 33 8.90 2.86 -25.61
N GLN A 34 8.21 2.66 -24.48
CA GLN A 34 7.00 3.42 -24.20
C GLN A 34 7.35 4.91 -24.13
N SER A 35 6.63 5.71 -24.92
CA SER A 35 6.95 7.12 -25.10
C SER A 35 5.98 8.06 -24.36
N ASP A 36 6.44 9.26 -24.05
CA ASP A 36 5.62 10.36 -23.56
C ASP A 36 4.79 10.99 -24.70
N ARG A 37 4.01 12.04 -24.39
CA ARG A 37 3.20 12.75 -25.40
C ARG A 37 4.05 13.44 -26.48
N LEU A 38 5.35 13.60 -26.26
CA LEU A 38 6.30 14.21 -27.18
C LEU A 38 7.11 13.16 -27.96
N GLY A 39 6.75 11.87 -27.85
CA GLY A 39 7.42 10.78 -28.56
C GLY A 39 8.79 10.39 -27.99
N ARG A 40 9.15 10.86 -26.78
CA ARG A 40 10.42 10.52 -26.13
C ARG A 40 10.24 9.34 -25.18
N PRO A 41 11.25 8.48 -24.94
CA PRO A 41 11.17 7.43 -23.95
C PRO A 41 10.71 7.97 -22.60
N LYS A 42 9.64 7.39 -22.05
CA LYS A 42 9.02 7.82 -20.80
C LYS A 42 9.70 7.12 -19.62
N PRO A 43 10.49 7.82 -18.79
CA PRO A 43 11.03 7.23 -17.58
C PRO A 43 9.94 7.15 -16.50
N ILE A 44 10.00 6.08 -15.71
CA ILE A 44 9.40 5.98 -14.38
C ILE A 44 10.56 6.18 -13.40
N SER A 45 10.68 7.40 -12.87
CA SER A 45 11.85 7.80 -12.06
C SER A 45 11.67 7.42 -10.58
N GLY A 46 12.69 6.81 -10.00
CA GLY A 46 12.86 6.63 -8.55
C GLY A 46 14.13 7.33 -8.05
N ASN A 47 14.39 7.27 -6.72
CA ASN A 47 15.53 7.96 -6.10
C ASN A 47 16.92 7.50 -6.62
N PHE A 48 17.03 6.27 -7.14
CA PHE A 48 18.31 5.62 -7.47
C PHE A 48 18.39 5.07 -8.91
N ALA A 49 17.29 5.13 -9.67
CA ALA A 49 17.21 4.59 -11.02
C ALA A 49 16.08 5.23 -11.83
N SER A 50 16.19 5.12 -13.16
CA SER A 50 15.11 5.38 -14.11
C SER A 50 14.68 4.06 -14.74
N VAL A 51 13.39 3.73 -14.65
CA VAL A 51 12.83 2.50 -15.23
C VAL A 51 12.10 2.83 -16.53
N PHE A 52 12.33 2.04 -17.57
CA PHE A 52 11.71 2.19 -18.88
C PHE A 52 10.94 0.94 -19.28
N SER A 53 9.75 1.11 -19.85
CA SER A 53 9.02 -0.01 -20.45
C SER A 53 9.45 -0.17 -21.91
N ALA A 54 9.85 -1.38 -22.29
CA ALA A 54 10.27 -1.72 -23.64
C ALA A 54 9.44 -2.89 -24.17
N GLN A 55 9.07 -2.85 -25.44
CA GLN A 55 8.40 -3.93 -26.13
C GLN A 55 9.23 -4.37 -27.34
N THR A 56 9.60 -5.64 -27.35
CA THR A 56 10.37 -6.25 -28.45
C THR A 56 9.47 -6.45 -29.68
N THR A 57 10.08 -6.63 -30.86
CA THR A 57 9.37 -6.97 -32.10
C THR A 57 8.59 -8.27 -32.01
N ALA A 58 9.04 -9.22 -31.16
CA ALA A 58 8.34 -10.45 -30.84
C ALA A 58 7.13 -10.25 -29.90
N GLY A 59 6.82 -9.02 -29.51
CA GLY A 59 5.69 -8.67 -28.64
C GLY A 59 5.97 -8.80 -27.14
N ARG A 60 7.14 -9.32 -26.73
CA ARG A 60 7.53 -9.48 -25.32
C ARG A 60 7.84 -8.12 -24.70
N ARG A 61 7.33 -7.89 -23.49
CA ARG A 61 7.49 -6.62 -22.75
C ARG A 61 8.49 -6.78 -21.61
N TYR A 62 9.26 -5.72 -21.37
CA TYR A 62 10.28 -5.64 -20.33
C TYR A 62 10.21 -4.32 -19.59
N ALA A 63 10.57 -4.34 -18.30
CA ALA A 63 11.00 -3.18 -17.56
C ALA A 63 12.53 -3.15 -17.51
N ILE A 64 13.13 -2.02 -17.87
CA ILE A 64 14.58 -1.82 -17.92
C ILE A 64 14.93 -0.79 -16.86
N LYS A 65 15.58 -1.21 -15.77
CA LYS A 65 16.05 -0.34 -14.70
C LYS A 65 17.48 0.12 -15.02
N CYS A 66 17.62 1.41 -15.26
CA CYS A 66 18.88 2.09 -15.52
C CYS A 66 19.33 2.85 -14.27
N PHE A 67 20.47 2.49 -13.70
CA PHE A 67 20.95 3.05 -12.44
C PHE A 67 21.47 4.48 -12.62
N THR A 68 21.11 5.40 -11.71
CA THR A 68 21.53 6.81 -11.80
C THR A 68 22.59 7.20 -10.77
N ARG A 69 22.97 6.27 -9.90
CA ARG A 69 24.01 6.44 -8.86
C ARG A 69 24.77 5.13 -8.66
N GLU A 70 26.02 5.25 -8.24
CA GLU A 70 26.81 4.11 -7.78
C GLU A 70 26.41 3.76 -6.35
N VAL A 71 26.06 2.49 -6.11
CA VAL A 71 25.80 1.95 -4.76
C VAL A 71 26.81 0.84 -4.51
N SER A 72 27.52 0.90 -3.39
CA SER A 72 28.52 -0.11 -3.01
C SER A 72 27.90 -1.51 -2.94
N ASP A 73 28.60 -2.51 -3.47
CA ASP A 73 28.17 -3.92 -3.54
C ASP A 73 26.90 -4.22 -4.35
N GLN A 74 26.26 -3.22 -4.98
CA GLN A 74 25.00 -3.42 -5.72
C GLN A 74 25.15 -4.41 -6.88
N GLU A 75 26.22 -4.28 -7.68
CA GLU A 75 26.51 -5.22 -8.76
C GLU A 75 26.72 -6.65 -8.24
N LYS A 76 27.47 -6.80 -7.15
CA LYS A 76 27.69 -8.09 -6.49
C LYS A 76 26.37 -8.71 -6.02
N ARG A 77 25.48 -7.91 -5.44
CA ARG A 77 24.14 -8.33 -4.99
C ARG A 77 23.27 -8.80 -6.16
N TYR A 78 23.10 -7.98 -7.18
CA TYR A 78 22.25 -8.34 -8.31
C TYR A 78 22.77 -9.55 -9.09
N ARG A 79 24.10 -9.68 -9.23
CA ARG A 79 24.68 -10.89 -9.83
C ARG A 79 24.34 -12.13 -9.00
N ALA A 80 24.55 -12.09 -7.69
CA ALA A 80 24.23 -13.21 -6.81
C ALA A 80 22.74 -13.57 -6.84
N VAL A 81 21.86 -12.57 -6.82
CA VAL A 81 20.41 -12.75 -6.93
C VAL A 81 20.03 -13.34 -8.28
N SER A 82 20.53 -12.79 -9.39
CA SER A 82 20.26 -13.29 -10.74
C SER A 82 20.76 -14.73 -10.94
N ASP A 83 21.99 -15.04 -10.52
CA ASP A 83 22.58 -16.39 -10.60
C ASP A 83 21.80 -17.42 -9.74
N HIS A 84 21.24 -16.99 -8.61
CA HIS A 84 20.45 -17.86 -7.75
C HIS A 84 19.03 -18.07 -8.31
N LEU A 85 18.33 -17.00 -8.68
CA LEU A 85 16.99 -17.06 -9.28
C LEU A 85 16.98 -17.76 -10.63
N GLY A 86 18.07 -17.67 -11.42
CA GLY A 86 18.21 -18.35 -12.71
C GLY A 86 18.11 -19.88 -12.61
N ARG A 87 18.40 -20.46 -11.44
CA ARG A 87 18.34 -21.91 -11.18
C ARG A 87 16.99 -22.40 -10.69
N LEU A 88 16.06 -21.49 -10.37
CA LEU A 88 14.75 -21.83 -9.84
C LEU A 88 13.67 -21.89 -10.94
N PRO A 89 12.56 -22.61 -10.73
CA PRO A 89 11.43 -22.61 -11.65
C PRO A 89 10.69 -21.26 -11.66
N ASN A 90 10.08 -20.89 -12.79
CA ASN A 90 9.36 -19.61 -12.98
C ASN A 90 7.94 -19.64 -12.37
N ARG A 91 7.82 -19.99 -11.08
CA ARG A 91 6.52 -20.02 -10.38
C ARG A 91 6.07 -18.62 -9.94
N TRP A 92 6.83 -18.01 -9.04
CA TRP A 92 6.56 -16.68 -8.47
C TRP A 92 7.55 -15.60 -8.92
N LYS A 93 8.74 -15.99 -9.37
CA LYS A 93 9.74 -15.04 -9.86
C LYS A 93 9.35 -14.48 -11.22
N MET A 94 9.78 -13.27 -11.48
CA MET A 94 9.81 -12.70 -12.81
C MET A 94 11.18 -12.97 -13.45
N GLY A 95 11.26 -12.96 -14.78
CA GLY A 95 12.56 -12.90 -15.45
C GLY A 95 13.38 -11.73 -14.90
N PHE A 96 14.59 -12.01 -14.39
CA PHE A 96 15.46 -11.05 -13.71
C PHE A 96 16.90 -11.25 -14.19
N ASP A 97 17.38 -10.32 -15.01
CA ASP A 97 18.69 -10.42 -15.66
C ASP A 97 19.51 -9.13 -15.46
N HIS A 98 20.59 -9.23 -14.70
CA HIS A 98 21.51 -8.13 -14.46
C HIS A 98 22.64 -8.15 -15.50
N GLN A 99 22.74 -7.07 -16.28
CA GLN A 99 23.68 -6.94 -17.38
C GLN A 99 24.74 -5.87 -17.03
N PRO A 100 25.96 -6.23 -16.58
CA PRO A 100 26.98 -5.28 -16.11
C PRO A 100 27.38 -4.19 -17.13
N ALA A 101 27.22 -4.48 -18.42
CA ALA A 101 27.52 -3.58 -19.53
C ALA A 101 26.35 -3.54 -20.53
N GLY A 102 25.10 -3.49 -20.04
CA GLY A 102 23.92 -3.64 -20.88
C GLY A 102 23.53 -2.42 -21.72
N ILE A 103 23.91 -1.20 -21.34
CA ILE A 103 23.59 0.03 -22.09
C ILE A 103 24.80 0.94 -22.32
N MET A 104 24.88 1.58 -23.48
CA MET A 104 25.85 2.63 -23.80
C MET A 104 25.21 4.01 -23.70
N VAL A 105 25.81 4.89 -22.89
CA VAL A 105 25.39 6.29 -22.70
C VAL A 105 26.63 7.17 -22.79
N ALA A 106 26.60 8.21 -23.64
CA ALA A 106 27.72 9.13 -23.88
C ALA A 106 29.08 8.40 -24.09
N GLY A 107 29.09 7.33 -24.90
CA GLY A 107 30.30 6.57 -25.24
C GLY A 107 30.82 5.62 -24.16
N ARG A 108 30.14 5.49 -23.01
CA ARG A 108 30.52 4.58 -21.91
C ARG A 108 29.43 3.55 -21.66
N ARG A 109 29.82 2.33 -21.28
CA ARG A 109 28.88 1.25 -20.92
C ARG A 109 28.49 1.35 -19.45
N PHE A 110 27.23 1.07 -19.14
CA PHE A 110 26.67 1.07 -17.78
C PHE A 110 25.81 -0.17 -17.55
N PRO A 111 25.69 -0.60 -16.28
CA PRO A 111 24.85 -1.73 -15.94
C PRO A 111 23.37 -1.39 -16.11
N ILE A 112 22.58 -2.38 -16.49
CA ILE A 112 21.12 -2.33 -16.45
C ILE A 112 20.59 -3.60 -15.81
N LEU A 113 19.37 -3.50 -15.30
CA LEU A 113 18.59 -4.66 -14.90
C LEU A 113 17.40 -4.80 -15.84
N ARG A 114 17.31 -5.94 -16.53
CA ARG A 114 16.21 -6.31 -17.42
C ARG A 114 15.24 -7.20 -16.65
N MET A 115 13.99 -6.76 -16.55
CA MET A 115 12.93 -7.48 -15.85
C MET A 115 11.79 -7.80 -16.79
N GLU A 116 11.27 -9.01 -16.73
CA GLU A 116 10.07 -9.40 -17.46
C GLU A 116 8.88 -8.54 -17.03
N TRP A 117 8.10 -8.06 -18.00
CA TRP A 117 6.85 -7.36 -17.72
C TRP A 117 5.70 -8.36 -17.70
N VAL A 118 5.02 -8.47 -16.55
CA VAL A 118 3.84 -9.33 -16.40
C VAL A 118 2.59 -8.46 -16.32
N GLU A 119 1.56 -8.80 -17.09
CA GLU A 119 0.23 -8.22 -16.92
C GLU A 119 -0.41 -8.74 -15.63
N ALA A 120 -0.32 -7.94 -14.58
CA ALA A 120 -0.79 -8.27 -13.25
C ALA A 120 -1.34 -7.04 -12.53
N VAL A 121 -2.19 -7.26 -11.53
CA VAL A 121 -2.73 -6.20 -10.66
C VAL A 121 -2.06 -6.25 -9.29
N SER A 122 -2.01 -5.13 -8.57
CA SER A 122 -1.47 -5.10 -7.21
C SER A 122 -2.33 -5.93 -6.26
N LEU A 123 -1.72 -6.46 -5.19
CA LEU A 123 -2.42 -7.30 -4.22
C LEU A 123 -3.65 -6.63 -3.61
N ILE A 124 -3.54 -5.36 -3.19
CA ILE A 124 -4.67 -4.59 -2.62
C ILE A 124 -5.82 -4.52 -3.62
N ARG A 125 -5.55 -4.10 -4.87
CA ARG A 125 -6.57 -3.97 -5.89
C ARG A 125 -7.23 -5.33 -6.18
N TRP A 126 -6.44 -6.39 -6.26
CA TRP A 126 -6.97 -7.73 -6.47
C TRP A 126 -7.90 -8.14 -5.33
N ILE A 127 -7.53 -7.89 -4.07
CA ILE A 127 -8.38 -8.17 -2.90
C ILE A 127 -9.69 -7.38 -3.00
N GLU A 128 -9.62 -6.08 -3.30
CA GLU A 128 -10.80 -5.21 -3.43
C GLU A 128 -11.78 -5.70 -4.51
N ASP A 129 -11.25 -6.12 -5.66
CA ASP A 129 -12.05 -6.67 -6.78
C ASP A 129 -12.70 -8.03 -6.46
N HIS A 130 -12.19 -8.74 -5.44
CA HIS A 130 -12.66 -10.08 -5.04
C HIS A 130 -13.26 -10.10 -3.61
N LEU A 131 -13.60 -8.95 -3.03
CA LEU A 131 -14.28 -8.89 -1.74
C LEU A 131 -15.63 -9.62 -1.80
N GLY A 132 -15.75 -10.68 -0.98
CA GLY A 132 -16.93 -11.54 -0.95
C GLY A 132 -16.78 -12.85 -1.74
N ASP A 133 -15.71 -13.03 -2.51
CA ASP A 133 -15.34 -14.33 -3.09
C ASP A 133 -14.35 -15.05 -2.17
N GLN A 134 -14.92 -15.77 -1.19
CA GLN A 134 -14.15 -16.55 -0.23
C GLN A 134 -13.24 -17.59 -0.91
N THR A 135 -13.69 -18.22 -2.01
CA THR A 135 -12.91 -19.29 -2.67
C THR A 135 -11.68 -18.71 -3.36
N ALA A 136 -11.84 -17.58 -4.06
CA ALA A 136 -10.72 -16.90 -4.70
C ALA A 136 -9.69 -16.43 -3.68
N LEU A 137 -10.12 -15.78 -2.59
CA LEU A 137 -9.23 -15.25 -1.56
C LEU A 137 -8.50 -16.36 -0.79
N LEU A 138 -9.17 -17.46 -0.42
CA LEU A 138 -8.51 -18.62 0.19
C LEU A 138 -7.56 -19.31 -0.79
N GLY A 139 -7.92 -19.40 -2.07
CA GLY A 139 -7.04 -19.90 -3.11
C GLY A 139 -5.77 -19.04 -3.26
N LEU A 140 -5.89 -17.71 -3.16
CA LEU A 140 -4.74 -16.82 -3.18
C LEU A 140 -3.90 -16.95 -1.91
N ALA A 141 -4.52 -17.10 -0.73
CA ALA A 141 -3.81 -17.38 0.53
C ALA A 141 -3.00 -18.68 0.46
N GLY A 142 -3.57 -19.73 -0.16
CA GLY A 142 -2.87 -20.99 -0.43
C GLY A 142 -1.66 -20.80 -1.35
N ARG A 143 -1.83 -20.11 -2.49
CA ARG A 143 -0.72 -19.79 -3.40
C ARG A 143 0.35 -18.90 -2.74
N PHE A 144 -0.04 -18.00 -1.86
CA PHE A 144 0.90 -17.20 -1.08
C PHE A 144 1.70 -18.07 -0.10
N ALA A 145 1.05 -19.05 0.54
CA ALA A 145 1.74 -20.00 1.39
C ALA A 145 2.72 -20.90 0.61
N GLU A 146 2.34 -21.35 -0.59
CA GLU A 146 3.25 -22.08 -1.49
C GLU A 146 4.46 -21.22 -1.89
N LEU A 147 4.24 -19.94 -2.23
CA LEU A 147 5.31 -18.99 -2.53
C LEU A 147 6.25 -18.84 -1.32
N ALA A 148 5.71 -18.66 -0.11
CA ALA A 148 6.51 -18.54 1.10
C ALA A 148 7.32 -19.82 1.40
N ALA A 149 6.75 -20.99 1.15
CA ALA A 149 7.44 -22.27 1.27
C ALA A 149 8.56 -22.42 0.23
N ASP A 150 8.32 -22.01 -1.02
CA ASP A 150 9.34 -22.02 -2.08
C ASP A 150 10.52 -21.09 -1.73
N LEU A 151 10.26 -19.88 -1.20
CA LEU A 151 11.31 -18.97 -0.73
C LEU A 151 12.14 -19.59 0.39
N HIS A 152 11.46 -20.16 1.40
CA HIS A 152 12.12 -20.82 2.53
C HIS A 152 12.99 -22.00 2.06
N ALA A 153 12.46 -22.87 1.20
CA ALA A 153 13.18 -24.02 0.65
C ALA A 153 14.42 -23.61 -0.18
N ALA A 154 14.36 -22.46 -0.86
CA ALA A 154 15.48 -21.89 -1.60
C ALA A 154 16.48 -21.12 -0.72
N GLY A 155 16.18 -20.90 0.57
CA GLY A 155 16.98 -20.06 1.46
C GLY A 155 16.96 -18.59 1.07
N ILE A 156 15.86 -18.13 0.47
CA ILE A 156 15.66 -16.75 0.01
C ILE A 156 14.82 -16.00 1.02
N ALA A 157 15.21 -14.74 1.27
CA ALA A 157 14.28 -13.74 1.80
C ALA A 157 14.25 -12.55 0.86
N HIS A 158 13.06 -12.04 0.56
CA HIS A 158 12.85 -10.82 -0.22
C HIS A 158 13.40 -9.57 0.47
N GLY A 159 13.28 -9.47 1.79
CA GLY A 159 13.76 -8.34 2.60
C GLY A 159 12.86 -7.11 2.63
N ASP A 160 11.94 -7.01 1.68
CA ASP A 160 10.82 -6.07 1.63
C ASP A 160 9.50 -6.74 1.17
N LEU A 161 9.17 -7.88 1.77
CA LEU A 161 7.94 -8.60 1.42
C LEU A 161 6.71 -7.84 1.93
N GLN A 162 5.97 -7.21 1.00
CA GLN A 162 4.82 -6.37 1.30
C GLN A 162 3.81 -6.33 0.14
N HIS A 163 2.64 -5.71 0.36
CA HIS A 163 1.55 -5.67 -0.62
C HIS A 163 1.95 -5.02 -1.95
N GLY A 164 2.83 -4.01 -1.93
CA GLY A 164 3.32 -3.32 -3.14
C GLY A 164 4.24 -4.20 -4.00
N ASN A 165 4.90 -5.19 -3.39
CA ASN A 165 5.85 -6.08 -4.04
C ASN A 165 5.23 -7.43 -4.46
N LEU A 166 3.92 -7.60 -4.25
CA LEU A 166 3.14 -8.77 -4.65
C LEU A 166 2.11 -8.37 -5.71
N LEU A 167 2.26 -8.92 -6.91
CA LEU A 167 1.30 -8.77 -7.99
C LEU A 167 0.55 -10.08 -8.21
N VAL A 168 -0.71 -9.97 -8.65
CA VAL A 168 -1.54 -11.13 -9.00
C VAL A 168 -1.77 -11.11 -10.52
N ALA A 169 -1.24 -12.13 -11.20
CA ALA A 169 -1.41 -12.29 -12.65
C ALA A 169 -2.82 -12.78 -12.99
N ALA A 170 -3.20 -12.68 -14.27
CA ALA A 170 -4.53 -13.07 -14.74
C ALA A 170 -4.88 -14.55 -14.52
N ASP A 171 -3.87 -15.43 -14.45
CA ASP A 171 -4.02 -16.86 -14.12
C ASP A 171 -4.11 -17.12 -12.61
N GLY A 172 -4.11 -16.07 -11.79
CA GLY A 172 -4.15 -16.13 -10.33
C GLY A 172 -2.79 -16.34 -9.66
N THR A 173 -1.70 -16.51 -10.42
CA THR A 173 -0.36 -16.68 -9.85
C THR A 173 0.16 -15.41 -9.19
N LEU A 174 0.92 -15.55 -8.10
CA LEU A 174 1.58 -14.44 -7.43
C LEU A 174 2.94 -14.18 -8.08
N ARG A 175 3.24 -12.91 -8.35
CA ARG A 175 4.53 -12.45 -8.90
C ARG A 175 5.19 -11.51 -7.91
N LEU A 176 6.43 -11.82 -7.55
CA LEU A 176 7.26 -10.95 -6.72
C LEU A 176 8.03 -9.95 -7.57
N VAL A 177 8.06 -8.70 -7.11
CA VAL A 177 8.76 -7.59 -7.74
C VAL A 177 9.67 -6.88 -6.73
N ASP A 178 10.60 -6.07 -7.21
CA ASP A 178 11.55 -5.30 -6.40
C ASP A 178 12.54 -6.15 -5.56
N TYR A 179 13.58 -6.66 -6.23
CA TYR A 179 14.57 -7.58 -5.66
C TYR A 179 15.72 -6.87 -4.91
N ASP A 180 15.62 -5.58 -4.63
CA ASP A 180 16.72 -4.75 -4.12
C ASP A 180 17.16 -5.14 -2.70
N GLY A 181 16.21 -5.56 -1.86
CA GLY A 181 16.43 -6.03 -0.49
C GLY A 181 16.71 -7.53 -0.36
N MET A 182 16.74 -8.27 -1.48
CA MET A 182 16.73 -9.73 -1.46
C MET A 182 18.03 -10.33 -0.89
N TYR A 183 17.85 -11.26 0.04
CA TYR A 183 18.86 -12.18 0.53
C TYR A 183 18.84 -13.47 -0.29
N VAL A 184 20.02 -13.93 -0.69
CA VAL A 184 20.30 -15.28 -1.18
C VAL A 184 21.54 -15.82 -0.47
N PRO A 185 21.76 -17.14 -0.39
CA PRO A 185 22.89 -17.71 0.38
C PRO A 185 24.27 -17.16 0.02
N ALA A 186 24.48 -16.77 -1.24
CA ALA A 186 25.73 -16.17 -1.71
C ALA A 186 26.01 -14.75 -1.16
N LEU A 187 25.04 -14.12 -0.49
CA LEU A 187 25.16 -12.81 0.15
C LEU A 187 25.33 -12.88 1.67
N ASN A 188 25.50 -14.09 2.22
CA ASN A 188 25.76 -14.27 3.64
C ASN A 188 26.97 -13.44 4.11
N GLY A 189 26.83 -12.78 5.26
CA GLY A 189 27.85 -11.90 5.83
C GLY A 189 27.84 -10.45 5.32
N LEU A 190 26.97 -10.11 4.35
CA LEU A 190 26.70 -8.72 4.01
C LEU A 190 25.63 -8.11 4.93
N ALA A 191 25.59 -6.77 5.04
CA ALA A 191 24.51 -6.07 5.74
C ALA A 191 23.26 -5.95 4.84
N ALA A 192 22.09 -5.77 5.45
CA ALA A 192 20.88 -5.41 4.69
C ALA A 192 21.04 -4.01 4.05
N THR A 193 20.59 -3.84 2.81
CA THR A 193 20.58 -2.56 2.09
C THR A 193 19.42 -1.67 2.51
N GLU A 194 18.32 -2.30 2.92
CA GLU A 194 17.11 -1.63 3.35
C GLU A 194 16.41 -2.40 4.48
N ARG A 195 15.55 -1.69 5.21
CA ARG A 195 14.76 -2.24 6.30
C ARG A 195 13.39 -2.77 5.85
N GLY A 196 13.02 -2.53 4.59
CA GLY A 196 11.68 -2.83 4.09
C GLY A 196 10.57 -1.95 4.70
N HIS A 197 9.34 -2.21 4.28
CA HIS A 197 8.16 -1.41 4.53
C HIS A 197 7.67 -1.58 5.98
N ARG A 198 7.67 -0.49 6.76
CA ARG A 198 7.41 -0.49 8.21
C ARG A 198 6.19 -1.33 8.65
N HIS A 199 5.10 -1.29 7.89
CA HIS A 199 3.84 -2.00 8.21
C HIS A 199 3.91 -3.53 8.04
N TYR A 200 5.04 -4.09 7.60
CA TYR A 200 5.27 -5.53 7.42
C TYR A 200 6.46 -6.05 8.20
N GLN A 201 7.18 -5.19 8.92
CA GLN A 201 8.42 -5.55 9.61
C GLN A 201 8.17 -5.92 11.06
N SER A 202 8.90 -6.90 11.58
CA SER A 202 8.85 -7.23 13.01
C SER A 202 9.29 -6.03 13.87
N PRO A 203 8.60 -5.73 14.99
CA PRO A 203 9.06 -4.74 15.97
C PRO A 203 10.48 -4.97 16.47
N ASN A 204 10.89 -6.23 16.53
CA ASN A 204 12.18 -6.65 17.07
C ASN A 204 13.30 -6.68 16.02
N ARG A 205 13.06 -6.23 14.78
CA ARG A 205 14.11 -6.10 13.77
C ARG A 205 15.05 -4.96 14.19
N THR A 206 16.34 -5.23 14.34
CA THR A 206 17.33 -4.20 14.72
C THR A 206 18.04 -3.60 13.50
N GLY A 207 17.99 -4.31 12.36
CA GLY A 207 18.65 -3.94 11.10
C GLY A 207 20.01 -4.62 10.91
N ALA A 208 20.52 -5.28 11.94
CA ALA A 208 21.70 -6.14 11.86
C ALA A 208 21.39 -7.50 11.22
N GLU A 209 20.11 -7.89 11.18
CA GLU A 209 19.67 -9.16 10.63
C GLU A 209 19.59 -9.09 9.09
N PHE A 210 20.37 -9.93 8.42
CA PHE A 210 20.31 -10.16 6.97
C PHE A 210 20.54 -11.64 6.69
N GLY A 211 19.46 -12.38 6.42
CA GLY A 211 19.48 -13.84 6.33
C GLY A 211 18.17 -14.40 5.77
N PRO A 212 18.05 -15.73 5.66
CA PRO A 212 16.88 -16.38 5.03
C PRO A 212 15.58 -16.19 5.81
N GLU A 213 15.68 -15.78 7.09
CA GLU A 213 14.53 -15.65 7.98
C GLU A 213 13.95 -14.24 8.05
N LEU A 214 14.46 -13.34 7.22
CA LEU A 214 14.15 -11.91 7.27
C LEU A 214 12.64 -11.63 7.11
N ASP A 215 11.96 -12.41 6.28
CA ASP A 215 10.55 -12.19 5.94
C ASP A 215 9.56 -12.97 6.80
N ARG A 216 10.02 -13.75 7.81
CA ARG A 216 9.15 -14.64 8.58
C ARG A 216 7.93 -13.91 9.13
N PHE A 217 8.11 -12.71 9.68
CA PHE A 217 7.01 -11.91 10.22
C PHE A 217 6.07 -11.39 9.13
N SER A 218 6.60 -10.80 8.05
CA SER A 218 5.81 -10.29 6.91
C SER A 218 4.96 -11.38 6.27
N VAL A 219 5.50 -12.60 6.13
CA VAL A 219 4.77 -13.75 5.60
C VAL A 219 3.54 -14.05 6.46
N TRP A 220 3.72 -14.16 7.78
CA TRP A 220 2.59 -14.41 8.69
C TRP A 220 1.55 -13.30 8.64
N LEU A 221 1.96 -12.03 8.52
CA LEU A 221 1.07 -10.88 8.50
C LEU A 221 0.22 -10.80 7.22
N ILE A 222 0.83 -11.08 6.05
CA ILE A 222 0.13 -11.13 4.77
C ILE A 222 -0.82 -12.33 4.72
N TYR A 223 -0.37 -13.50 5.17
CA TYR A 223 -1.18 -14.70 5.22
C TYR A 223 -2.40 -14.55 6.15
N LEU A 224 -2.20 -13.94 7.33
CA LEU A 224 -3.29 -13.53 8.23
C LEU A 224 -4.29 -12.64 7.51
N SER A 225 -3.81 -11.63 6.79
CA SER A 225 -4.69 -10.67 6.12
C SER A 225 -5.56 -11.34 5.04
N LEU A 226 -4.96 -12.15 4.18
CA LEU A 226 -5.68 -12.86 3.12
C LEU A 226 -6.72 -13.83 3.68
N THR A 227 -6.33 -14.62 4.69
CA THR A 227 -7.22 -15.61 5.33
C THR A 227 -8.36 -14.93 6.07
N THR A 228 -8.08 -13.85 6.80
CA THR A 228 -9.09 -13.10 7.54
C THR A 228 -10.09 -12.42 6.62
N VAL A 229 -9.64 -11.79 5.53
CA VAL A 229 -10.55 -11.16 4.55
C VAL A 229 -11.40 -12.19 3.81
N ALA A 230 -10.86 -13.39 3.55
CA ALA A 230 -11.64 -14.49 3.01
C ALA A 230 -12.77 -14.95 3.96
N LEU A 231 -12.46 -15.08 5.25
CA LEU A 231 -13.39 -15.60 6.25
C LEU A 231 -14.42 -14.56 6.70
N ASP A 232 -14.03 -13.29 6.76
CA ASP A 232 -14.92 -12.16 7.02
C ASP A 232 -14.50 -10.93 6.18
N PRO A 233 -15.11 -10.72 5.00
CA PRO A 233 -14.81 -9.58 4.14
C PRO A 233 -15.13 -8.22 4.77
N THR A 234 -15.95 -8.16 5.82
CA THR A 234 -16.31 -6.89 6.48
C THR A 234 -15.13 -6.27 7.21
N LEU A 235 -14.17 -7.10 7.65
CA LEU A 235 -12.94 -6.65 8.31
C LEU A 235 -12.06 -5.80 7.39
N TRP A 236 -12.11 -6.02 6.08
CA TRP A 236 -11.44 -5.13 5.13
C TRP A 236 -12.00 -3.71 5.21
N GLN A 237 -13.32 -3.54 5.23
CA GLN A 237 -13.95 -2.22 5.29
C GLN A 237 -13.73 -1.49 6.61
N VAL A 238 -13.53 -2.24 7.70
CA VAL A 238 -13.36 -1.70 9.05
C VAL A 238 -11.89 -1.40 9.37
N LEU A 239 -10.97 -2.24 8.92
CA LEU A 239 -9.56 -2.19 9.32
C LEU A 239 -8.63 -1.59 8.27
N HIS A 240 -8.95 -1.74 6.97
CA HIS A 240 -8.15 -1.20 5.87
C HIS A 240 -8.58 0.23 5.52
N GLU A 241 -7.61 1.13 5.43
CA GLU A 241 -7.82 2.51 4.98
C GLU A 241 -7.70 2.59 3.46
N ARG A 242 -8.70 3.16 2.76
CA ARG A 242 -8.62 3.35 1.29
C ARG A 242 -7.35 4.11 0.91
N GLY A 243 -6.51 3.51 0.07
CA GLY A 243 -5.21 4.05 -0.34
C GLY A 243 -4.11 3.89 0.70
N GLY A 244 -4.35 3.13 1.77
CA GLY A 244 -3.37 2.82 2.79
C GLY A 244 -2.31 1.83 2.30
N GLU A 245 -1.08 1.99 2.82
CA GLU A 245 0.08 1.15 2.49
C GLU A 245 0.17 -0.11 3.38
N HIS A 246 -0.97 -0.67 3.77
CA HIS A 246 -1.08 -1.84 4.65
C HIS A 246 -2.29 -2.69 4.27
N LEU A 247 -2.32 -3.96 4.69
CA LEU A 247 -3.51 -4.81 4.53
C LEU A 247 -4.48 -4.55 5.70
N LEU A 248 -4.50 -5.42 6.71
CA LEU A 248 -5.37 -5.25 7.88
C LEU A 248 -4.69 -4.61 9.10
N LEU A 249 -3.38 -4.79 9.25
CA LEU A 249 -2.61 -4.31 10.40
C LEU A 249 -1.49 -3.39 9.93
N MET A 250 -1.16 -2.40 10.75
CA MET A 250 -0.03 -1.49 10.56
C MET A 250 0.99 -1.64 11.70
N ASP A 251 2.12 -0.93 11.61
CA ASP A 251 3.26 -1.06 12.52
C ASP A 251 2.92 -0.77 13.98
N GLU A 252 2.07 0.22 14.21
CA GLU A 252 1.53 0.56 15.52
C GLU A 252 0.78 -0.62 16.17
N ASP A 253 0.14 -1.48 15.37
CA ASP A 253 -0.70 -2.56 15.87
C ASP A 253 0.09 -3.71 16.49
N PHE A 254 1.30 -3.95 15.98
CA PHE A 254 2.17 -5.01 16.47
C PHE A 254 3.35 -4.50 17.30
N ALA A 255 3.67 -3.20 17.25
CA ALA A 255 4.53 -2.56 18.26
C ALA A 255 3.86 -2.48 19.64
N GLY A 256 2.53 -2.39 19.69
CA GLY A 256 1.74 -2.27 20.92
C GLY A 256 0.48 -3.13 20.91
N THR A 257 0.63 -4.45 20.75
CA THR A 257 -0.49 -5.40 20.55
C THR A 257 -1.66 -5.25 21.52
N LYS A 258 -1.38 -5.00 22.81
CA LYS A 258 -2.42 -4.82 23.85
C LYS A 258 -3.23 -3.53 23.72
N ALA A 259 -2.64 -2.49 23.13
CA ALA A 259 -3.28 -1.19 22.94
C ALA A 259 -3.94 -1.06 21.55
N SER A 260 -3.64 -1.99 20.63
CA SER A 260 -4.15 -1.97 19.27
C SER A 260 -5.62 -2.40 19.21
N THR A 261 -6.46 -1.51 18.69
CA THR A 261 -7.87 -1.81 18.43
C THR A 261 -8.05 -2.76 17.24
N ARG A 262 -7.20 -2.66 16.20
CA ARG A 262 -7.23 -3.58 15.06
C ARG A 262 -6.86 -4.99 15.50
N MET A 263 -5.79 -5.13 16.30
CA MET A 263 -5.40 -6.42 16.86
C MET A 263 -6.48 -6.98 17.80
N ALA A 264 -7.06 -6.14 18.67
CA ALA A 264 -8.13 -6.55 19.57
C ALA A 264 -9.39 -7.03 18.80
N ALA A 265 -9.73 -6.39 17.68
CA ALA A 265 -10.85 -6.82 16.83
C ALA A 265 -10.62 -8.21 16.22
N LEU A 266 -9.38 -8.53 15.84
CA LEU A 266 -9.02 -9.84 15.29
C LEU A 266 -8.91 -10.93 16.36
N VAL A 267 -8.26 -10.64 17.50
CA VAL A 267 -8.11 -11.59 18.63
C VAL A 267 -9.44 -11.86 19.34
N GLY A 268 -10.34 -10.88 19.37
CA GLY A 268 -11.69 -11.00 19.92
C GLY A 268 -12.75 -11.50 18.94
N HIS A 269 -12.35 -11.89 17.71
CA HIS A 269 -13.29 -12.25 16.65
C HIS A 269 -14.04 -13.55 16.98
N GLN A 270 -15.28 -13.67 16.48
CA GLN A 270 -16.15 -14.84 16.72
C GLN A 270 -15.78 -16.06 15.88
N VAL A 271 -15.08 -15.85 14.76
CA VAL A 271 -14.55 -16.93 13.92
C VAL A 271 -13.24 -17.42 14.53
N ASP A 272 -13.24 -18.67 14.99
CA ASP A 272 -12.12 -19.28 15.71
C ASP A 272 -10.80 -19.28 14.91
N ASP A 273 -10.85 -19.48 13.60
CA ASP A 273 -9.65 -19.47 12.76
C ASP A 273 -8.99 -18.09 12.70
N ILE A 274 -9.80 -17.02 12.56
CA ILE A 274 -9.32 -15.63 12.62
C ILE A 274 -8.67 -15.38 13.99
N LYS A 275 -9.37 -15.74 15.06
CA LYS A 275 -8.90 -15.56 16.44
C LYS A 275 -7.59 -16.29 16.70
N ARG A 276 -7.48 -17.57 16.31
CA ARG A 276 -6.26 -18.38 16.46
C ARG A 276 -5.09 -17.75 15.72
N LEU A 277 -5.29 -17.40 14.45
CA LEU A 277 -4.23 -16.85 13.60
C LEU A 277 -3.79 -15.47 14.10
N ALA A 278 -4.72 -14.60 14.49
CA ALA A 278 -4.42 -13.28 15.03
C ALA A 278 -3.69 -13.36 16.38
N THR A 279 -4.12 -14.25 17.28
CA THR A 279 -3.44 -14.47 18.57
C THR A 279 -2.00 -14.95 18.35
N PHE A 280 -1.80 -15.84 17.38
CA PHE A 280 -0.48 -16.33 17.04
C PHE A 280 0.42 -15.22 16.49
N VAL A 281 -0.05 -14.43 15.51
CA VAL A 281 0.70 -13.29 14.96
C VAL A 281 1.01 -12.24 16.03
N ALA A 282 0.08 -11.98 16.96
CA ALA A 282 0.32 -11.07 18.08
C ALA A 282 1.45 -11.55 19.01
N ASP A 283 1.54 -12.85 19.26
CA ASP A 283 2.64 -13.45 20.01
C ASP A 283 3.97 -13.37 19.24
N LEU A 284 3.98 -13.65 17.92
CA LEU A 284 5.17 -13.49 17.08
C LEU A 284 5.74 -12.07 17.12
N ALA A 285 4.89 -11.04 17.20
CA ALA A 285 5.33 -9.64 17.25
C ALA A 285 6.22 -9.33 18.47
N SER A 286 6.09 -10.10 19.55
CA SER A 286 6.89 -9.93 20.78
C SER A 286 8.19 -10.73 20.80
N ARG A 287 8.40 -11.62 19.82
CA ARG A 287 9.54 -12.54 19.79
C ARG A 287 10.70 -12.01 18.92
N PRO A 288 11.95 -12.36 19.24
CA PRO A 288 13.09 -12.08 18.36
C PRO A 288 12.89 -12.70 16.97
N LEU A 289 13.41 -12.04 15.93
CA LEU A 289 13.26 -12.51 14.54
C LEU A 289 13.83 -13.92 14.32
N SER A 290 14.95 -14.24 15.00
CA SER A 290 15.64 -15.53 14.88
C SER A 290 14.81 -16.74 15.32
N VAL A 291 13.79 -16.55 16.15
CA VAL A 291 12.97 -17.64 16.71
C VAL A 291 11.57 -17.74 16.10
N LEU A 292 11.19 -16.83 15.20
CA LEU A 292 9.88 -16.91 14.55
C LEU A 292 9.81 -18.21 13.73
N PRO A 293 8.71 -18.96 13.70
CA PRO A 293 8.64 -20.17 12.89
C PRO A 293 8.33 -19.86 11.41
N PRO A 294 8.71 -20.75 10.47
CA PRO A 294 8.22 -20.67 9.10
C PRO A 294 6.69 -20.78 9.06
N LEU A 295 6.08 -20.27 7.99
CA LEU A 295 4.63 -20.31 7.83
C LEU A 295 4.13 -21.76 7.80
N THR A 296 3.17 -22.06 8.68
CA THR A 296 2.41 -23.31 8.64
C THR A 296 0.94 -22.96 8.39
N PRO A 297 0.42 -23.23 7.18
CA PRO A 297 -0.96 -22.89 6.84
C PRO A 297 -1.99 -23.61 7.71
N LEU A 298 -3.18 -23.03 7.86
CA LEU A 298 -4.30 -23.67 8.52
C LEU A 298 -4.78 -24.88 7.70
N PRO A 299 -4.95 -26.07 8.30
CA PRO A 299 -5.51 -27.22 7.59
C PRO A 299 -7.06 -27.15 7.50
N PRO A 300 -7.71 -27.59 6.40
CA PRO A 300 -7.20 -27.81 5.06
C PRO A 300 -7.54 -26.61 4.16
N LEU A 301 -6.64 -25.64 4.07
CA LEU A 301 -6.61 -24.68 2.96
C LEU A 301 -5.98 -25.36 1.75
N THR A 302 -6.71 -26.32 1.18
CA THR A 302 -6.25 -27.02 -0.02
C THR A 302 -6.57 -26.14 -1.23
N PRO A 303 -5.60 -25.83 -2.11
CA PRO A 303 -5.92 -25.19 -3.38
C PRO A 303 -6.83 -26.11 -4.21
N PRO A 304 -7.76 -25.57 -5.03
CA PRO A 304 -8.34 -26.38 -6.09
C PRO A 304 -7.19 -26.91 -6.95
N ARG A 305 -7.15 -28.24 -7.11
CA ARG A 305 -6.19 -28.97 -7.94
C ARG A 305 -5.82 -28.19 -9.19
N THR A 306 -4.51 -28.09 -9.44
CA THR A 306 -3.94 -27.71 -10.72
C THR A 306 -4.60 -28.54 -11.82
N VAL A 307 -5.52 -27.93 -12.57
CA VAL A 307 -5.92 -28.47 -13.85
C VAL A 307 -4.72 -28.23 -14.75
N THR A 308 -3.91 -29.26 -14.93
CA THR A 308 -3.03 -29.38 -16.09
C THR A 308 -3.89 -29.17 -17.33
N VAL A 309 -3.79 -27.97 -17.90
CA VAL A 309 -4.23 -27.74 -19.27
C VAL A 309 -3.27 -28.51 -20.16
N SER A 310 -3.71 -29.69 -20.59
CA SER A 310 -3.36 -30.22 -21.90
C SER A 310 -4.65 -30.43 -22.69
N PRO A 311 -4.63 -30.13 -23.99
CA PRO A 311 -5.81 -29.73 -24.72
C PRO A 311 -6.65 -30.91 -25.17
N ALA A 312 -7.94 -30.64 -25.34
CA ALA A 312 -8.94 -31.44 -26.04
C ALA A 312 -9.38 -32.75 -25.36
N ALA A 313 -10.57 -32.71 -24.75
CA ALA A 313 -11.70 -33.59 -25.08
C ALA A 313 -12.87 -33.33 -24.11
N THR A 314 -13.87 -32.63 -24.63
CA THR A 314 -15.30 -32.95 -24.58
C THR A 314 -15.80 -33.91 -23.49
N MET A 315 -16.84 -33.46 -22.78
CA MET A 315 -17.92 -34.25 -22.15
C MET A 315 -17.67 -34.96 -20.80
N LYS A 316 -18.25 -34.41 -19.72
CA LYS A 316 -19.42 -34.94 -18.98
C LYS A 316 -19.37 -34.54 -17.50
N THR A 317 -20.17 -33.55 -17.12
CA THR A 317 -20.58 -33.32 -15.73
C THR A 317 -21.91 -34.05 -15.51
N ALA A 318 -21.92 -35.03 -14.60
CA ALA A 318 -23.14 -35.55 -14.02
C ALA A 318 -23.37 -34.83 -12.68
N THR A 319 -24.54 -34.21 -12.54
CA THR A 319 -25.07 -33.64 -11.29
C THR A 319 -26.49 -34.19 -11.12
N GLN A 320 -26.83 -34.71 -9.94
CA GLN A 320 -28.22 -34.84 -9.47
C GLN A 320 -28.40 -33.73 -8.40
N ALA A 321 -29.15 -32.64 -8.68
CA ALA A 321 -30.61 -32.44 -8.69
C ALA A 321 -31.15 -32.07 -7.29
N PRO A 322 -31.98 -31.00 -7.15
CA PRO A 322 -33.34 -31.02 -7.68
C PRO A 322 -33.82 -29.74 -8.40
N ILE A 323 -34.63 -29.98 -9.45
CA ILE A 323 -35.76 -29.18 -9.96
C ILE A 323 -35.53 -27.66 -10.10
N GLY A 324 -35.14 -27.27 -11.31
CA GLY A 324 -35.07 -25.87 -11.77
C GLY A 324 -33.92 -25.67 -12.75
N LEU A 325 -34.19 -25.83 -14.05
CA LEU A 325 -33.19 -25.75 -15.12
C LEU A 325 -32.35 -24.44 -15.04
N PRO A 326 -31.01 -24.51 -15.09
CA PRO A 326 -30.12 -23.35 -15.18
C PRO A 326 -30.39 -22.49 -16.43
N THR A 327 -30.24 -21.17 -16.30
CA THR A 327 -30.61 -20.16 -17.32
C THR A 327 -29.86 -20.29 -18.65
N TRP A 328 -28.68 -20.93 -18.66
CA TRP A 328 -27.93 -21.24 -19.88
C TRP A 328 -28.43 -22.50 -20.62
N MET A 329 -29.25 -23.33 -19.96
CA MET A 329 -29.86 -24.55 -20.50
C MET A 329 -31.26 -24.29 -21.09
N SER A 330 -31.84 -23.10 -20.86
CA SER A 330 -33.14 -22.69 -21.41
C SER A 330 -33.13 -22.51 -22.94
N GLY A 331 -31.95 -22.38 -23.56
CA GLY A 331 -31.78 -22.26 -25.01
C GLY A 331 -31.79 -23.60 -25.77
N HIS A 332 -31.73 -24.74 -25.08
CA HIS A 332 -31.66 -26.08 -25.70
C HIS A 332 -32.91 -26.96 -25.46
N ILE A 333 -33.97 -26.39 -24.89
CA ILE A 333 -35.27 -27.06 -24.84
C ILE A 333 -35.93 -26.79 -26.19
N SER A 334 -36.03 -27.83 -27.03
CA SER A 334 -36.82 -27.79 -28.27
C SER A 334 -38.13 -27.06 -28.00
N ALA A 335 -38.37 -25.97 -28.74
CA ALA A 335 -39.63 -25.26 -28.67
C ALA A 335 -40.76 -26.30 -28.77
N PRO A 336 -41.75 -26.28 -27.85
CA PRO A 336 -42.82 -27.26 -27.89
C PRO A 336 -43.46 -27.24 -29.28
N PRO A 337 -43.81 -28.41 -29.85
CA PRO A 337 -44.30 -28.52 -31.21
C PRO A 337 -45.48 -27.54 -31.42
N PRO A 338 -45.59 -26.91 -32.61
CA PRO A 338 -46.66 -25.96 -32.88
C PRO A 338 -48.00 -26.63 -32.56
N PRO A 339 -48.91 -25.92 -31.85
CA PRO A 339 -50.19 -26.50 -31.47
C PRO A 339 -50.95 -26.96 -32.71
N SER A 340 -51.61 -28.12 -32.62
CA SER A 340 -52.49 -28.61 -33.68
C SER A 340 -53.53 -27.53 -34.00
N LEU A 341 -53.63 -27.19 -35.28
CA LEU A 341 -54.51 -26.09 -35.71
C LEU A 341 -55.95 -26.55 -35.62
N VAL A 342 -56.78 -25.75 -34.94
CA VAL A 342 -58.22 -25.92 -34.93
C VAL A 342 -58.76 -25.43 -36.27
N THR A 343 -59.17 -26.38 -37.10
CA THR A 343 -59.90 -26.12 -38.34
C THR A 343 -61.40 -26.11 -38.05
N PHE A 344 -62.18 -25.41 -38.88
CA PHE A 344 -63.64 -25.61 -38.87
C PHE A 344 -63.91 -27.09 -39.14
N GLN A 345 -64.76 -27.73 -38.32
CA GLN A 345 -65.15 -29.11 -38.60
C GLN A 345 -65.90 -29.14 -39.94
N ASN A 346 -65.55 -30.10 -40.80
CA ASN A 346 -65.95 -30.14 -42.21
C ASN A 346 -67.43 -30.56 -42.34
N HIS A 347 -68.34 -29.67 -41.97
CA HIS A 347 -69.77 -29.86 -42.16
C HIS A 347 -70.19 -29.26 -43.51
N ARG A 348 -69.98 -30.00 -44.60
CA ARG A 348 -70.45 -29.63 -45.95
C ARG A 348 -71.92 -29.17 -45.92
N GLY A 349 -72.77 -29.84 -45.15
CA GLY A 349 -74.18 -29.47 -44.95
C GLY A 349 -74.40 -28.08 -44.35
N ALA A 350 -73.57 -27.66 -43.40
CA ALA A 350 -73.75 -26.38 -42.73
C ALA A 350 -73.19 -25.19 -43.55
N LEU A 351 -72.21 -25.42 -44.44
CA LEU A 351 -71.79 -24.44 -45.45
C LEU A 351 -72.86 -24.30 -46.55
N ILE A 352 -73.52 -25.39 -46.93
CA ILE A 352 -74.65 -25.38 -47.87
C ILE A 352 -75.82 -24.60 -47.28
N ILE A 353 -76.20 -24.85 -46.02
CA ILE A 353 -77.26 -24.08 -45.34
C ILE A 353 -76.89 -22.60 -45.28
N ALA A 354 -75.65 -22.25 -44.89
CA ALA A 354 -75.20 -20.87 -44.85
C ALA A 354 -75.26 -20.17 -46.23
N ARG A 355 -74.88 -20.88 -47.30
CA ARG A 355 -75.01 -20.41 -48.69
C ARG A 355 -76.45 -20.20 -49.10
N LEU A 356 -77.32 -21.17 -48.82
CA LEU A 356 -78.74 -21.10 -49.15
C LEU A 356 -79.43 -19.96 -48.38
N THR A 357 -79.07 -19.76 -47.10
CA THR A 357 -79.57 -18.61 -46.33
C THR A 357 -79.06 -17.28 -46.87
N PHE A 358 -77.79 -17.19 -47.30
CA PHE A 358 -77.24 -15.97 -47.88
C PHE A 358 -77.88 -15.65 -49.24
N LEU A 359 -77.95 -16.65 -50.13
CA LEU A 359 -78.56 -16.52 -51.45
C LEU A 359 -80.07 -16.20 -51.32
N GLY A 360 -80.76 -16.90 -50.43
CA GLY A 360 -82.18 -16.68 -50.14
C GLY A 360 -82.46 -15.31 -49.55
N LEU A 361 -81.61 -14.78 -48.67
CA LEU A 361 -81.75 -13.42 -48.13
C LEU A 361 -81.47 -12.36 -49.20
N CYS A 362 -80.45 -12.56 -50.04
CA CYS A 362 -80.18 -11.67 -51.18
C CYS A 362 -81.35 -11.65 -52.17
N VAL A 363 -81.95 -12.80 -52.45
CA VAL A 363 -83.15 -12.91 -53.31
C VAL A 363 -84.35 -12.25 -52.64
N ALA A 364 -84.61 -12.49 -51.36
CA ALA A 364 -85.72 -11.88 -50.63
C ALA A 364 -85.60 -10.33 -50.55
N VAL A 365 -84.41 -9.80 -50.28
CA VAL A 365 -84.13 -8.36 -50.30
C VAL A 365 -84.29 -7.80 -51.72
N ALA A 366 -83.80 -8.50 -52.74
CA ALA A 366 -84.00 -8.10 -54.14
C ALA A 366 -85.49 -8.06 -54.50
N LEU A 367 -86.29 -9.02 -54.02
CA LEU A 367 -87.74 -9.11 -54.27
C LEU A 367 -88.52 -8.00 -53.56
N VAL A 368 -88.20 -7.73 -52.29
CA VAL A 368 -88.83 -6.64 -51.51
C VAL A 368 -88.50 -5.28 -52.10
N VAL A 369 -87.25 -5.05 -52.52
CA VAL A 369 -86.82 -3.79 -53.11
C VAL A 369 -87.33 -3.62 -54.55
N TRP A 370 -87.48 -4.72 -55.30
CA TRP A 370 -88.12 -4.73 -56.63
C TRP A 370 -89.60 -4.39 -56.53
N LEU A 371 -90.32 -4.98 -55.56
CA LEU A 371 -91.71 -4.65 -55.25
C LEU A 371 -91.89 -3.21 -54.72
N ALA A 372 -90.88 -2.66 -54.05
CA ALA A 372 -90.88 -1.29 -53.53
C ALA A 372 -90.39 -0.23 -54.53
N GLY A 373 -89.94 -0.62 -55.73
CA GLY A 373 -89.61 0.31 -56.82
C GLY A 373 -88.23 1.00 -56.75
N PHE A 374 -87.30 0.54 -55.90
CA PHE A 374 -85.98 1.18 -55.73
C PHE A 374 -84.81 0.23 -56.07
N PRO A 375 -84.62 -0.18 -57.33
CA PRO A 375 -83.66 -1.24 -57.70
C PRO A 375 -82.21 -0.97 -57.29
N TRP A 376 -81.80 0.30 -57.16
CA TRP A 376 -80.47 0.68 -56.66
C TRP A 376 -80.25 0.35 -55.18
N ALA A 377 -81.32 0.25 -54.37
CA ALA A 377 -81.24 -0.09 -52.96
C ALA A 377 -80.87 -1.56 -52.70
N VAL A 378 -81.06 -2.46 -53.69
CA VAL A 378 -80.62 -3.87 -53.61
C VAL A 378 -79.11 -3.96 -53.44
N ALA A 379 -78.37 -3.16 -54.22
CA ALA A 379 -76.92 -3.12 -54.17
C ALA A 379 -76.39 -2.49 -52.86
N LEU A 380 -77.16 -1.61 -52.23
CA LEU A 380 -76.80 -0.90 -51.00
C LEU A 380 -77.16 -1.67 -49.71
N LEU A 381 -78.29 -2.38 -49.66
CA LEU A 381 -78.78 -3.02 -48.43
C LEU A 381 -78.62 -4.55 -48.43
N GLY A 382 -78.60 -5.19 -49.60
CA GLY A 382 -78.48 -6.65 -49.72
C GLY A 382 -77.16 -7.21 -49.18
N PRO A 383 -75.99 -6.74 -49.65
CA PRO A 383 -74.70 -7.24 -49.17
C PRO A 383 -74.47 -7.01 -47.66
N PRO A 384 -74.75 -5.83 -47.06
CA PRO A 384 -74.57 -5.64 -45.62
C PRO A 384 -75.44 -6.55 -44.76
N LEU A 385 -76.72 -6.75 -45.12
CA LEU A 385 -77.63 -7.65 -44.41
C LEU A 385 -77.20 -9.11 -44.56
N GLY A 386 -76.74 -9.51 -45.75
CA GLY A 386 -76.18 -10.83 -46.00
C GLY A 386 -74.91 -11.09 -45.17
N PHE A 387 -73.99 -10.12 -45.10
CA PHE A 387 -72.81 -10.22 -44.24
C PHE A 387 -73.19 -10.24 -42.75
N ALA A 388 -74.16 -9.45 -42.31
CA ALA A 388 -74.65 -9.47 -40.93
C ALA A 388 -75.27 -10.82 -40.54
N ALA A 389 -76.10 -11.40 -41.41
CA ALA A 389 -76.66 -12.75 -41.23
C ALA A 389 -75.57 -13.82 -41.21
N MET A 390 -74.58 -13.75 -42.10
CA MET A 390 -73.41 -14.62 -42.07
C MET A 390 -72.56 -14.42 -40.80
N GLY A 391 -72.53 -13.21 -40.25
CA GLY A 391 -71.92 -12.89 -38.95
C GLY A 391 -72.62 -13.60 -37.79
N ALA A 392 -73.96 -13.64 -37.81
CA ALA A 392 -74.76 -14.39 -36.82
C ALA A 392 -74.55 -15.91 -36.93
N VAL A 393 -74.49 -16.45 -38.16
CA VAL A 393 -74.17 -17.87 -38.42
C VAL A 393 -72.75 -18.21 -37.99
N TYR A 394 -71.77 -17.33 -38.23
CA TYR A 394 -70.41 -17.49 -37.72
C TYR A 394 -70.38 -17.47 -36.18
N ALA A 395 -71.13 -16.56 -35.55
CA ALA A 395 -71.18 -16.44 -34.10
C ALA A 395 -71.91 -17.59 -33.38
N SER A 396 -72.78 -18.33 -34.07
CA SER A 396 -73.48 -19.50 -33.52
C SER A 396 -72.67 -20.79 -33.55
N ARG A 397 -71.57 -20.83 -34.33
CA ARG A 397 -70.67 -21.99 -34.45
C ARG A 397 -69.94 -22.31 -33.14
N PRO A 398 -69.65 -23.59 -32.87
CA PRO A 398 -68.95 -24.01 -31.65
C PRO A 398 -67.51 -23.50 -31.57
N GLU A 399 -66.79 -23.39 -32.70
CA GLU A 399 -65.38 -22.99 -32.71
C GLU A 399 -65.15 -21.50 -32.36
N PRO A 400 -65.91 -20.53 -32.92
CA PRO A 400 -65.85 -19.13 -32.51
C PRO A 400 -66.37 -18.88 -31.09
N ARG A 401 -67.37 -19.67 -30.63
CA ARG A 401 -67.86 -19.65 -29.25
C ARG A 401 -66.81 -20.15 -28.25
N ALA A 402 -66.05 -21.19 -28.60
CA ALA A 402 -64.93 -21.69 -27.80
C ALA A 402 -63.74 -20.72 -27.76
N ARG A 403 -63.53 -19.92 -28.81
CA ARG A 403 -62.44 -18.92 -28.89
C ARG A 403 -62.64 -17.71 -27.96
N LYS A 404 -63.86 -17.19 -27.81
CA LYS A 404 -64.19 -16.00 -26.98
C LYS A 404 -63.76 -16.09 -25.49
N PRO A 405 -63.98 -17.19 -24.75
CA PRO A 405 -63.51 -17.30 -23.37
C PRO A 405 -61.97 -17.40 -23.28
N ILE A 406 -61.30 -17.93 -24.31
CA ILE A 406 -59.83 -18.04 -24.35
C ILE A 406 -59.20 -16.65 -24.54
N THR A 407 -59.77 -15.79 -25.40
CA THR A 407 -59.30 -14.41 -25.58
C THR A 407 -59.46 -13.58 -24.30
N SER A 408 -60.61 -13.68 -23.60
CA SER A 408 -60.81 -12.97 -22.34
C SER A 408 -59.93 -13.50 -21.19
N ARG A 409 -59.56 -14.79 -21.21
CA ARG A 409 -58.55 -15.36 -20.32
C ARG A 409 -57.16 -14.81 -20.62
N LEU A 410 -56.77 -14.70 -21.89
CA LEU A 410 -55.49 -14.12 -22.29
C LEU A 410 -55.36 -12.66 -21.84
N ASP A 411 -56.41 -11.85 -22.02
CA ASP A 411 -56.39 -10.45 -21.59
C ASP A 411 -56.28 -10.31 -20.07
N ARG A 412 -56.90 -11.22 -19.31
CA ARG A 412 -56.75 -11.28 -17.85
C ARG A 412 -55.34 -11.71 -17.43
N ALA A 413 -54.78 -12.75 -18.05
CA ALA A 413 -53.42 -13.21 -17.80
C ALA A 413 -52.39 -12.10 -18.09
N ARG A 414 -52.53 -11.42 -19.23
CA ARG A 414 -51.73 -10.23 -19.61
C ARG A 414 -51.77 -9.11 -18.58
N ARG A 415 -52.97 -8.76 -18.09
CA ARG A 415 -53.11 -7.70 -17.07
C ARG A 415 -52.42 -8.10 -15.76
N LYS A 416 -52.56 -9.37 -15.33
CA LYS A 416 -51.88 -9.88 -14.14
C LYS A 416 -50.36 -9.88 -14.31
N ALA A 417 -49.84 -10.41 -15.43
CA ALA A 417 -48.40 -10.44 -15.72
C ALA A 417 -47.81 -9.02 -15.75
N ARG A 418 -48.47 -8.05 -16.41
CA ARG A 418 -48.02 -6.64 -16.41
C ARG A 418 -48.03 -6.02 -15.02
N LYS A 419 -49.01 -6.34 -14.16
CA LYS A 419 -49.05 -5.86 -12.78
C LYS A 419 -47.88 -6.43 -11.96
N ALA A 420 -47.60 -7.72 -12.10
CA ALA A 420 -46.48 -8.37 -11.43
C ALA A 420 -45.12 -7.84 -11.91
N LEU A 421 -44.97 -7.56 -13.21
CA LEU A 421 -43.77 -6.92 -13.75
C LEU A 421 -43.50 -5.54 -13.12
N ARG A 422 -44.55 -4.72 -12.99
CA ARG A 422 -44.46 -3.40 -12.31
C ARG A 422 -44.09 -3.54 -10.83
N ALA A 423 -44.65 -4.55 -10.15
CA ALA A 423 -44.31 -4.84 -8.76
C ALA A 423 -42.84 -5.26 -8.60
N ALA A 424 -42.33 -6.13 -9.48
CA ALA A 424 -40.92 -6.54 -9.50
C ALA A 424 -39.98 -5.36 -9.77
N ALA A 425 -40.32 -4.49 -10.75
CA ALA A 425 -39.55 -3.28 -11.02
C ALA A 425 -39.56 -2.28 -9.83
N GLY A 426 -40.68 -2.18 -9.11
CA GLY A 426 -40.78 -1.38 -7.89
C GLY A 426 -39.90 -1.93 -6.76
N ALA A 427 -39.91 -3.25 -6.55
CA ALA A 427 -39.06 -3.90 -5.55
C ALA A 427 -37.56 -3.77 -5.88
N GLU A 428 -37.19 -3.84 -7.17
CA GLU A 428 -35.81 -3.64 -7.63
C GLU A 428 -35.33 -2.22 -7.36
N LYS A 429 -36.16 -1.21 -7.69
CA LYS A 429 -35.84 0.19 -7.40
C LYS A 429 -35.67 0.47 -5.91
N GLU A 430 -36.50 -0.14 -5.06
CA GLU A 430 -36.36 -0.02 -3.60
C GLU A 430 -35.06 -0.67 -3.11
N ARG A 431 -34.70 -1.86 -3.57
CA ARG A 431 -33.40 -2.51 -3.27
C ARG A 431 -32.24 -1.59 -3.65
N ASP A 432 -32.24 -1.05 -4.87
CA ASP A 432 -31.14 -0.21 -5.36
C ASP A 432 -31.00 1.07 -4.57
N LYS A 433 -32.13 1.68 -4.18
CA LYS A 433 -32.13 2.83 -3.29
C LYS A 433 -31.51 2.49 -1.93
N ARG A 434 -31.91 1.37 -1.32
CA ARG A 434 -31.35 0.92 -0.03
C ARG A 434 -29.86 0.62 -0.12
N GLN A 435 -29.41 0.01 -1.21
CA GLN A 435 -28.01 -0.25 -1.46
C GLN A 435 -27.21 1.05 -1.61
N ALA A 436 -27.71 2.02 -2.39
CA ALA A 436 -27.07 3.32 -2.56
C ALA A 436 -26.98 4.10 -1.23
N ASP A 437 -28.05 4.07 -0.42
CA ASP A 437 -28.06 4.70 0.91
C ASP A 437 -27.05 4.04 1.86
N ASN A 438 -26.89 2.71 1.79
CA ASN A 438 -25.88 1.98 2.57
C ASN A 438 -24.45 2.38 2.16
N VAL A 439 -24.17 2.52 0.87
CA VAL A 439 -22.86 2.99 0.37
C VAL A 439 -22.56 4.41 0.86
N LYS A 440 -23.50 5.35 0.73
CA LYS A 440 -23.32 6.72 1.24
C LYS A 440 -23.03 6.76 2.74
N ARG A 441 -23.75 5.94 3.51
CA ARG A 441 -23.52 5.83 4.96
C ARG A 441 -22.16 5.19 5.26
N ALA A 442 -21.70 4.24 4.47
CA ALA A 442 -20.36 3.66 4.62
C ALA A 442 -19.29 4.74 4.38
N ASP A 443 -19.37 5.50 3.29
CA ASP A 443 -18.40 6.55 2.96
C ASP A 443 -18.36 7.68 4.00
N ALA A 444 -19.52 8.09 4.53
CA ALA A 444 -19.60 9.08 5.62
C ALA A 444 -18.88 8.59 6.89
N ARG A 445 -19.02 7.30 7.22
CA ARG A 445 -18.37 6.69 8.39
C ARG A 445 -16.87 6.52 8.20
N THR A 446 -16.40 6.21 6.99
CA THR A 446 -14.96 6.18 6.69
C THR A 446 -14.33 7.56 6.87
N THR A 447 -15.09 8.62 6.55
CA THR A 447 -14.67 10.01 6.78
C THR A 447 -14.61 10.33 8.28
N GLU A 448 -15.64 9.95 9.04
CA GLU A 448 -15.66 10.12 10.50
C GLU A 448 -14.50 9.39 11.22
N LEU A 449 -14.16 8.17 10.78
CA LEU A 449 -12.97 7.44 11.25
C LEU A 449 -11.67 8.18 10.94
N ARG A 450 -11.54 8.70 9.72
CA ARG A 450 -10.37 9.49 9.32
C ARG A 450 -10.23 10.74 10.17
N ASP A 451 -11.31 11.49 10.36
CA ASP A 451 -11.31 12.72 11.15
C ASP A 451 -10.93 12.45 12.61
N LEU A 452 -11.39 11.34 13.19
CA LEU A 452 -11.01 10.89 14.51
C LEU A 452 -9.50 10.55 14.59
N HIS A 453 -8.99 9.80 13.61
CA HIS A 453 -7.57 9.46 13.54
C HIS A 453 -6.67 10.68 13.35
N GLU A 454 -7.07 11.63 12.51
CA GLU A 454 -6.37 12.90 12.31
C GLU A 454 -6.43 13.79 13.56
N GLY A 455 -7.59 13.86 14.21
CA GLY A 455 -7.76 14.51 15.51
C GLY A 455 -6.77 13.97 16.55
N ARG A 456 -6.72 12.64 16.69
CA ARG A 456 -5.75 11.95 17.55
C ARG A 456 -4.30 12.31 17.22
N ARG A 457 -3.94 12.29 15.93
CA ARG A 457 -2.56 12.58 15.49
C ARG A 457 -2.18 14.02 15.83
N ARG A 458 -3.11 14.96 15.67
CA ARG A 458 -2.90 16.37 16.04
C ARG A 458 -2.68 16.53 17.55
N GLU A 459 -3.51 15.91 18.37
CA GLU A 459 -3.43 16.00 19.84
C GLU A 459 -2.14 15.37 20.40
N LEU A 460 -1.74 14.19 19.90
CA LEU A 460 -0.45 13.58 20.24
C LEU A 460 0.72 14.45 19.77
N GLY A 461 0.63 15.01 18.56
CA GLY A 461 1.66 15.88 18.00
C GLY A 461 1.80 17.22 18.72
N THR A 462 0.73 17.79 19.30
CA THR A 462 0.82 18.98 20.17
C THR A 462 1.48 18.61 21.50
N PHE A 463 1.03 17.52 22.12
CA PHE A 463 1.57 17.05 23.39
C PHE A 463 3.06 16.70 23.31
N ASP A 464 3.48 15.97 22.26
CA ASP A 464 4.89 15.61 22.07
C ASP A 464 5.76 16.85 21.82
N ARG A 465 5.27 17.87 21.11
CA ARG A 465 5.97 19.15 20.92
C ARG A 465 6.14 19.93 22.22
N GLU A 466 5.06 20.11 22.98
CA GLU A 466 5.10 20.82 24.26
C GLU A 466 6.03 20.12 25.26
N THR A 467 5.99 18.79 25.32
CA THR A 467 6.87 18.03 26.21
C THR A 467 8.34 18.10 25.76
N THR A 468 8.61 18.09 24.45
CA THR A 468 9.97 18.27 23.93
C THR A 468 10.52 19.65 24.30
N GLN A 469 9.69 20.70 24.22
CA GLN A 469 10.08 22.05 24.67
C GLN A 469 10.42 22.10 26.16
N GLN A 470 9.76 21.29 26.99
CA GLN A 470 10.08 21.17 28.42
C GLN A 470 11.38 20.38 28.69
N LEU A 471 11.74 19.43 27.83
CA LEU A 471 12.93 18.58 28.00
C LEU A 471 14.22 19.24 27.50
N ASN A 472 14.15 20.03 26.42
CA ASN A 472 15.32 20.69 25.81
C ASN A 472 16.20 21.49 26.80
N PRO A 473 15.64 22.26 27.77
CA PRO A 473 16.46 22.98 28.74
C PRO A 473 17.36 22.06 29.58
N PHE A 474 16.91 20.84 29.91
CA PHE A 474 17.70 19.90 30.69
C PHE A 474 18.86 19.32 29.89
N ASP A 475 18.68 19.09 28.59
CA ASP A 475 19.77 18.63 27.71
C ASP A 475 20.86 19.72 27.59
N HIS A 476 20.46 20.98 27.46
CA HIS A 476 21.38 22.11 27.50
C HIS A 476 22.09 22.25 28.86
N GLN A 477 21.39 22.04 29.97
CA GLN A 477 22.01 22.04 31.31
C GLN A 477 23.05 20.93 31.46
N LEU A 478 22.77 19.71 30.99
CA LEU A 478 23.72 18.59 31.04
C LEU A 478 24.97 18.87 30.20
N GLN A 479 24.82 19.45 29.01
CA GLN A 479 25.94 19.88 28.18
C GLN A 479 26.76 20.99 28.85
N ALA A 480 26.08 21.98 29.44
CA ALA A 480 26.74 23.07 30.16
C ALA A 480 27.52 22.56 31.38
N LEU A 481 26.98 21.61 32.14
CA LEU A 481 27.69 20.97 33.26
C LEU A 481 28.92 20.19 32.79
N ALA A 482 28.83 19.46 31.68
CA ALA A 482 29.97 18.75 31.10
C ALA A 482 31.08 19.72 30.65
N ALA A 483 30.71 20.84 30.04
CA ALA A 483 31.64 21.89 29.62
C ALA A 483 32.32 22.54 30.83
N ARG A 484 31.53 22.94 31.86
CA ARG A 484 32.06 23.52 33.11
C ARG A 484 33.03 22.58 33.83
N LYS A 485 32.69 21.29 33.92
CA LYS A 485 33.59 20.27 34.49
C LYS A 485 34.92 20.20 33.75
N SER A 486 34.88 20.15 32.42
CA SER A 486 36.08 20.04 31.58
C SER A 486 36.96 21.28 31.73
N GLU A 487 36.34 22.46 31.75
CA GLU A 487 37.03 23.73 31.95
C GLU A 487 37.66 23.83 33.35
N GLU A 488 36.97 23.39 34.40
CA GLU A 488 37.51 23.41 35.76
C GLU A 488 38.68 22.43 35.94
N LEU A 489 38.58 21.22 35.36
CA LEU A 489 39.70 20.27 35.33
C LEU A 489 40.90 20.85 34.57
N ARG A 490 40.66 21.54 33.45
CA ARG A 490 41.73 22.20 32.68
C ARG A 490 42.41 23.30 33.50
N ARG A 491 41.63 24.21 34.10
CA ARG A 491 42.17 25.29 34.95
C ARG A 491 42.96 24.77 36.14
N ALA A 492 42.42 23.78 36.85
CA ALA A 492 43.10 23.20 38.01
C ALA A 492 44.43 22.52 37.62
N LEU A 493 44.53 21.93 36.43
CA LEU A 493 45.78 21.39 35.91
C LEU A 493 46.76 22.51 35.55
N GLU A 494 46.29 23.57 34.86
CA GLU A 494 47.10 24.73 34.49
C GLU A 494 47.67 25.45 35.71
N ASP A 495 46.86 25.64 36.76
CA ASP A 495 47.28 26.22 38.03
C ASP A 495 48.38 25.38 38.69
N LEU A 496 48.20 24.06 38.74
CA LEU A 496 49.18 23.14 39.30
C LEU A 496 50.49 23.13 38.50
N GLN A 497 50.40 23.09 37.16
CA GLN A 497 51.56 23.18 36.28
C GLN A 497 52.29 24.51 36.44
N GLY A 498 51.56 25.62 36.50
CA GLY A 498 52.10 26.96 36.72
C GLY A 498 52.85 27.08 38.05
N GLN A 499 52.30 26.52 39.12
CA GLN A 499 52.96 26.47 40.44
C GLN A 499 54.29 25.69 40.38
N GLN A 500 54.30 24.51 39.74
CA GLN A 500 55.50 23.67 39.62
C GLN A 500 56.57 24.30 38.73
N VAL A 501 56.18 24.83 37.57
CA VAL A 501 57.09 25.55 36.66
C VAL A 501 57.65 26.79 37.35
N GLY A 502 56.83 27.59 38.03
CA GLY A 502 57.29 28.75 38.78
C GLY A 502 58.29 28.38 39.89
N ALA A 503 58.04 27.27 40.61
CA ALA A 503 58.97 26.75 41.61
C ALA A 503 60.31 26.30 40.99
N TYR A 504 60.29 25.70 39.80
CA TYR A 504 61.49 25.35 39.05
C TYR A 504 62.28 26.57 38.61
N LEU A 505 61.62 27.56 37.99
CA LEU A 505 62.30 28.77 37.48
C LEU A 505 62.98 29.55 38.62
N ARG A 506 62.35 29.64 39.80
CA ARG A 506 62.93 30.31 40.98
C ARG A 506 64.25 29.67 41.47
N ARG A 507 64.53 28.41 41.11
CA ARG A 507 65.77 27.72 41.47
C ARG A 507 66.93 28.08 40.54
N ILE A 508 66.65 28.61 39.35
CA ILE A 508 67.67 28.95 38.35
C ILE A 508 68.18 30.37 38.64
N LYS A 509 69.46 30.48 38.99
CA LYS A 509 70.11 31.76 39.28
C LYS A 509 70.82 32.28 38.04
N LEU A 510 70.58 33.54 37.70
CA LEU A 510 71.31 34.25 36.66
C LEU A 510 72.76 34.48 37.12
N ARG A 511 73.74 34.01 36.34
CA ARG A 511 75.18 34.21 36.60
C ARG A 511 75.85 34.86 35.38
N ALA A 512 76.99 35.49 35.61
CA ALA A 512 77.78 36.05 34.50
C ALA A 512 78.20 34.94 33.54
N GLY A 513 78.04 35.18 32.23
CA GLY A 513 78.31 34.17 31.20
C GLY A 513 77.20 33.13 31.00
N SER A 514 76.11 33.15 31.78
CA SER A 514 74.93 32.29 31.52
C SER A 514 74.20 32.65 30.22
N ILE A 515 74.37 33.89 29.76
CA ILE A 515 73.75 34.42 28.54
C ILE A 515 74.85 35.19 27.80
N SER A 516 74.95 34.97 26.50
CA SER A 516 75.91 35.68 25.65
C SER A 516 75.68 37.20 25.76
N GLY A 517 76.74 37.98 26.01
CA GLY A 517 76.65 39.44 26.13
C GLY A 517 76.19 39.99 27.48
N ILE A 518 76.00 39.13 28.50
CA ILE A 518 75.64 39.52 29.88
C ILE A 518 76.78 39.15 30.84
N GLY A 519 77.56 40.17 31.24
CA GLY A 519 78.67 40.06 32.20
C GLY A 519 78.28 40.42 33.64
N GLU A 520 79.23 40.32 34.56
CA GLU A 520 79.02 40.53 36.01
C GLU A 520 78.34 41.86 36.37
N THR A 521 78.74 42.95 35.72
CA THR A 521 78.16 44.28 35.94
C THR A 521 76.68 44.35 35.58
N THR A 522 76.27 43.64 34.52
CA THR A 522 74.88 43.62 34.06
C THR A 522 74.03 42.71 34.95
N VAL A 523 74.57 41.57 35.41
CA VAL A 523 73.92 40.68 36.37
C VAL A 523 73.66 41.40 37.71
N ALA A 524 74.64 42.16 38.21
CA ALA A 524 74.47 42.93 39.44
C ALA A 524 73.35 43.99 39.33
N ARG A 525 73.26 44.68 38.18
CA ARG A 525 72.20 45.67 37.93
C ARG A 525 70.82 45.01 37.81
N LEU A 526 70.73 43.88 37.10
CA LEU A 526 69.49 43.10 37.01
C LEU A 526 69.02 42.64 38.41
N ALA A 527 69.94 42.18 39.26
CA ALA A 527 69.63 41.76 40.62
C ALA A 527 69.09 42.90 41.49
N VAL A 528 69.66 44.11 41.38
CA VAL A 528 69.15 45.32 42.07
C VAL A 528 67.72 45.67 41.63
N CYS A 529 67.40 45.46 40.35
CA CYS A 529 66.06 45.65 39.80
C CYS A 529 65.11 44.47 40.09
N GLY A 530 65.52 43.51 40.93
CA GLY A 530 64.70 42.36 41.34
C GLY A 530 64.72 41.18 40.37
N ILE A 531 65.60 41.17 39.36
CA ILE A 531 65.69 40.12 38.35
C ILE A 531 66.93 39.27 38.63
N SER A 532 66.73 38.12 39.25
CA SER A 532 67.81 37.16 39.56
C SER A 532 67.55 35.76 39.00
N THR A 533 66.32 35.49 38.57
CA THR A 533 65.84 34.21 38.08
C THR A 533 64.93 34.42 36.87
N PRO A 534 64.72 33.39 36.03
CA PRO A 534 63.72 33.45 34.96
C PRO A 534 62.27 33.65 35.47
N ALA A 535 62.02 33.45 36.78
CA ALA A 535 60.70 33.62 37.36
C ALA A 535 60.35 35.07 37.69
N ASP A 536 61.36 35.95 37.76
CA ASP A 536 61.19 37.30 38.32
C ASP A 536 60.62 38.30 37.30
N PHE A 537 60.68 37.96 36.01
CA PHE A 537 60.10 38.73 34.91
C PHE A 537 59.31 37.81 33.99
N VAL A 538 58.35 38.39 33.26
CA VAL A 538 57.41 37.66 32.40
C VAL A 538 57.54 38.01 30.93
N ASP A 539 57.86 39.26 30.63
CA ASP A 539 57.86 39.79 29.27
C ASP A 539 58.69 41.08 29.17
N ILE A 540 58.88 41.62 27.96
CA ILE A 540 59.67 42.81 27.67
C ILE A 540 58.82 43.79 26.87
N ARG A 541 58.82 45.05 27.28
CA ARG A 541 58.12 46.14 26.60
C ARG A 541 59.13 47.14 26.03
N TYR A 542 58.96 47.44 24.76
CA TYR A 542 59.72 48.49 24.07
C TYR A 542 58.92 49.79 24.12
N VAL A 543 59.53 50.85 24.65
CA VAL A 543 58.93 52.19 24.71
C VAL A 543 59.77 53.09 23.81
N GLY A 544 59.14 53.72 22.83
CA GLY A 544 59.85 54.61 21.90
C GLY A 544 58.96 55.71 21.34
N THR A 545 59.56 56.89 21.17
CA THR A 545 59.02 58.00 20.38
C THR A 545 59.94 58.18 19.17
N GLY A 546 59.56 57.67 17.99
CA GLY A 546 60.09 58.03 16.66
C GLY A 546 61.62 58.09 16.44
N TYR A 547 62.13 57.28 15.50
CA TYR A 547 63.46 57.35 14.85
C TYR A 547 64.74 57.38 15.74
N GLN A 548 64.66 57.38 17.07
CA GLN A 548 65.82 57.18 17.95
C GLN A 548 65.55 56.17 19.07
N SER A 549 66.56 55.31 19.31
CA SER A 549 66.74 54.26 20.34
C SER A 549 65.54 53.95 21.25
N SER A 550 64.90 52.79 21.04
CA SER A 550 63.85 52.25 21.92
C SER A 550 64.39 51.97 23.33
N GLU A 551 63.74 52.52 24.36
CA GLU A 551 64.01 52.18 25.75
C GLU A 551 63.34 50.84 26.09
N VAL A 552 64.09 49.94 26.72
CA VAL A 552 63.62 48.60 27.08
C VAL A 552 63.18 48.57 28.53
N HIS A 553 61.95 48.12 28.76
CA HIS A 553 61.43 47.82 30.09
C HIS A 553 61.16 46.33 30.24
N LEU A 554 61.69 45.70 31.29
CA LEU A 554 61.35 44.34 31.67
C LEU A 554 60.09 44.36 32.53
N ILE A 555 59.09 43.55 32.19
CA ILE A 555 57.86 43.39 32.97
C ILE A 555 58.12 42.32 34.01
N LEU A 556 58.13 42.71 35.28
CA LEU A 556 58.30 41.82 36.43
C LEU A 556 57.07 40.93 36.63
N ALA A 557 57.25 39.83 37.35
CA ALA A 557 56.17 38.87 37.65
C ALA A 557 55.00 39.45 38.46
N ASN A 558 55.21 40.58 39.15
CA ASN A 558 54.17 41.34 39.84
C ASN A 558 53.45 42.36 38.92
N GLY A 559 53.81 42.42 37.64
CA GLY A 559 53.23 43.33 36.65
C GLY A 559 53.91 44.70 36.56
N HIS A 560 54.86 45.02 37.44
CA HIS A 560 55.60 46.29 37.37
C HIS A 560 56.65 46.25 36.25
N SER A 561 56.81 47.35 35.52
CA SER A 561 57.85 47.48 34.49
C SER A 561 59.08 48.19 35.04
N VAL A 562 60.27 47.61 34.87
CA VAL A 562 61.54 48.20 35.30
C VAL A 562 62.47 48.44 34.12
N HIS A 563 63.07 49.64 34.05
CA HIS A 563 64.18 49.91 33.14
C HIS A 563 65.49 49.56 33.83
N VAL A 564 66.37 48.83 33.13
CA VAL A 564 67.66 48.37 33.67
C VAL A 564 68.80 49.05 32.90
N PRO A 565 69.53 49.99 33.52
CA PRO A 565 70.58 50.75 32.82
C PRO A 565 71.67 49.86 32.21
N GLY A 566 71.85 49.97 30.89
CA GLY A 566 72.81 49.17 30.12
C GLY A 566 72.27 47.85 29.58
N VAL A 567 70.96 47.58 29.72
CA VAL A 567 70.26 46.50 29.02
C VAL A 567 69.50 47.11 27.84
N GLY A 568 70.12 47.10 26.67
CA GLY A 568 69.47 47.48 25.40
C GLY A 568 68.73 46.31 24.75
N GLU A 569 68.11 46.57 23.60
CA GLU A 569 67.26 45.62 22.86
C GLU A 569 67.86 44.23 22.69
N SER A 570 69.12 44.14 22.23
CA SER A 570 69.78 42.84 22.04
C SER A 570 69.96 42.04 23.35
N ARG A 571 70.36 42.69 24.45
CA ARG A 571 70.51 42.01 25.75
C ARG A 571 69.16 41.63 26.35
N ALA A 572 68.15 42.45 26.12
CA ALA A 572 66.78 42.19 26.52
C ALA A 572 66.21 40.96 25.79
N ALA A 573 66.37 40.90 24.47
CA ALA A 573 65.99 39.74 23.67
C ALA A 573 66.68 38.46 24.16
N SER A 574 68.00 38.49 24.44
CA SER A 574 68.70 37.33 24.98
C SER A 574 68.25 36.92 26.39
N LEU A 575 67.78 37.86 27.22
CA LEU A 575 67.14 37.53 28.51
C LEU A 575 65.80 36.81 28.32
N LEU A 576 64.98 37.28 27.37
CA LEU A 576 63.71 36.64 27.06
C LEU A 576 63.92 35.24 26.48
N GLU A 577 64.83 35.08 25.52
CA GLU A 577 65.20 33.77 24.95
C GLU A 577 65.70 32.80 26.03
N TRP A 578 66.53 33.27 26.96
CA TRP A 578 67.00 32.47 28.08
C TRP A 578 65.86 31.99 28.98
N ARG A 579 64.91 32.88 29.29
CA ARG A 579 63.73 32.53 30.06
C ARG A 579 62.83 31.54 29.30
N GLU A 580 62.61 31.77 28.02
CA GLU A 580 61.81 30.88 27.16
C GLU A 580 62.44 29.49 27.04
N ALA A 581 63.77 29.40 26.92
CA ALA A 581 64.48 28.13 26.90
C ALA A 581 64.25 27.34 28.20
N HIS A 582 64.31 28.00 29.36
CA HIS A 582 64.04 27.35 30.64
C HIS A 582 62.56 27.03 30.86
N LEU A 583 61.64 27.84 30.34
CA LEU A 583 60.20 27.55 30.35
C LEU A 583 59.86 26.32 29.50
N ASN A 584 60.38 26.25 28.28
CA ASN A 584 60.19 25.12 27.38
C ASN A 584 60.83 23.85 27.95
N GLY A 585 62.02 23.98 28.54
CA GLY A 585 62.67 22.91 29.28
C GLY A 585 61.84 22.42 30.47
N ALA A 586 61.28 23.32 31.27
CA ALA A 586 60.47 22.99 32.44
C ALA A 586 59.20 22.21 32.09
N ARG A 587 58.49 22.63 31.03
CA ARG A 587 57.26 21.98 30.56
C ARG A 587 57.47 20.51 30.14
N GLY A 588 58.69 20.13 29.77
CA GLY A 588 59.05 18.75 29.43
C GLY A 588 59.47 17.88 30.61
N GLN A 589 59.60 18.43 31.83
CA GLN A 589 60.17 17.73 32.98
C GLN A 589 59.17 16.77 33.66
N PRO A 590 59.64 15.64 34.21
CA PRO A 590 58.77 14.67 34.89
C PRO A 590 58.02 15.22 36.12
N PHE A 591 58.53 16.28 36.76
CA PHE A 591 57.89 16.89 37.93
C PHE A 591 56.71 17.80 37.57
N VAL A 592 56.55 18.18 36.30
CA VAL A 592 55.39 18.95 35.83
C VAL A 592 54.27 17.96 35.47
N PRO A 593 53.18 17.91 36.24
CA PRO A 593 52.14 16.90 36.06
C PRO A 593 51.42 17.08 34.72
N ARG A 594 51.23 15.98 33.99
CA ARG A 594 50.42 15.95 32.75
C ARG A 594 48.92 15.72 32.99
N ALA A 595 48.57 15.35 34.22
CA ALA A 595 47.21 15.14 34.68
C ALA A 595 47.10 15.58 36.15
N LEU A 596 45.89 15.95 36.58
CA LEU A 596 45.62 16.25 37.98
C LEU A 596 45.86 15.02 38.86
N PRO A 597 46.36 15.21 40.11
CA PRO A 597 46.37 14.16 41.11
C PRO A 597 44.98 13.58 41.34
N ASP A 598 44.90 12.27 41.53
CA ASP A 598 43.63 11.55 41.59
C ASP A 598 42.67 12.10 42.64
N ILE A 599 43.17 12.54 43.80
CA ILE A 599 42.36 13.12 44.88
C ILE A 599 41.64 14.39 44.41
N GLN A 600 42.37 15.32 43.77
CA GLN A 600 41.81 16.59 43.29
C GLN A 600 40.86 16.37 42.11
N ARG A 601 41.24 15.49 41.18
CA ARG A 601 40.41 15.10 40.05
C ARG A 601 39.09 14.48 40.53
N SER A 602 39.16 13.54 41.46
CA SER A 602 37.99 12.81 41.97
C SER A 602 37.04 13.73 42.75
N ALA A 603 37.56 14.71 43.50
CA ALA A 603 36.74 15.71 44.19
C ALA A 603 35.93 16.57 43.20
N ILE A 604 36.57 17.03 42.11
CA ILE A 604 35.89 17.79 41.04
C ILE A 604 34.85 16.89 40.35
N GLU A 605 35.24 15.68 39.94
CA GLU A 605 34.35 14.73 39.26
C GLU A 605 33.13 14.37 40.12
N ALA A 606 33.30 14.17 41.43
CA ALA A 606 32.21 13.83 42.35
C ALA A 606 31.17 14.96 42.48
N ARG A 607 31.60 16.22 42.56
CA ARG A 607 30.68 17.36 42.65
C ARG A 607 29.80 17.48 41.41
N TYR A 608 30.41 17.42 40.22
CA TYR A 608 29.64 17.46 38.96
C TYR A 608 28.76 16.21 38.76
N ALA A 609 29.18 15.05 39.26
CA ALA A 609 28.35 13.84 39.23
C ALA A 609 27.06 14.02 40.06
N ALA A 610 27.14 14.67 41.23
CA ALA A 610 25.96 14.98 42.04
C ALA A 610 25.00 15.94 41.31
N GLU A 611 25.54 17.01 40.69
CA GLU A 611 24.73 17.97 39.92
C GLU A 611 24.06 17.33 38.69
N VAL A 612 24.80 16.50 37.95
CA VAL A 612 24.26 15.73 36.82
C VAL A 612 23.15 14.79 37.27
N THR A 613 23.30 14.16 38.43
CA THR A 613 22.27 13.26 38.99
C THR A 613 21.00 14.04 39.33
N ALA A 614 21.11 15.20 39.98
CA ALA A 614 19.96 16.04 40.29
C ALA A 614 19.18 16.49 39.04
N VAL A 615 19.90 16.90 37.98
CA VAL A 615 19.28 17.28 36.70
C VAL A 615 18.61 16.09 36.02
N LYS A 616 19.25 14.90 36.03
CA LYS A 616 18.67 13.66 35.50
C LYS A 616 17.41 13.24 36.26
N ASP A 617 17.38 13.41 37.58
CA ASP A 617 16.21 13.07 38.40
C ASP A 617 15.02 13.97 38.09
N GLN A 618 15.24 15.28 37.90
CA GLN A 618 14.21 16.22 37.47
C GLN A 618 13.67 15.88 36.08
N ARG A 619 14.56 15.65 35.12
CA ARG A 619 14.21 15.19 33.76
C ARG A 619 13.40 13.89 33.79
N GLY A 620 13.80 12.93 34.63
CA GLY A 620 13.12 11.66 34.81
C GLY A 620 11.71 11.77 35.41
N ARG A 621 11.42 12.79 36.21
CA ARG A 621 10.04 13.05 36.71
C ARG A 621 9.13 13.45 35.55
N ILE A 622 9.57 14.37 34.71
CA ILE A 622 8.82 14.83 33.53
C ILE A 622 8.61 13.68 32.54
N GLU A 623 9.62 12.83 32.33
CA GLU A 623 9.49 11.64 31.47
C GLU A 623 8.46 10.63 32.01
N ARG A 624 8.39 10.42 33.34
CA ARG A 624 7.38 9.56 33.97
C ARG A 624 5.98 10.15 33.84
N ASP A 625 5.83 11.46 34.03
CA ASP A 625 4.53 12.12 33.87
C ASP A 625 4.07 12.09 32.41
N ARG A 626 4.99 12.28 31.46
CA ARG A 626 4.75 12.08 30.02
C ARG A 626 4.22 10.68 29.72
N ALA A 627 4.84 9.65 30.29
CA ALA A 627 4.42 8.26 30.06
C ALA A 627 3.00 8.00 30.60
N LYS A 628 2.66 8.56 31.78
CA LYS A 628 1.31 8.46 32.35
C LYS A 628 0.27 9.14 31.45
N VAL A 629 0.49 10.41 31.10
CA VAL A 629 -0.43 11.17 30.25
C VAL A 629 -0.63 10.51 28.88
N ARG A 630 0.44 9.99 28.28
CA ARG A 630 0.37 9.25 27.00
C ARG A 630 -0.46 7.97 27.12
N THR A 631 -0.34 7.27 28.25
CA THR A 631 -1.14 6.06 28.53
C THR A 631 -2.61 6.41 28.72
N ASP A 632 -2.91 7.48 29.45
CA ASP A 632 -4.28 7.95 29.65
C ASP A 632 -4.93 8.43 28.36
N LEU A 633 -4.17 9.16 27.53
CA LEU A 633 -4.62 9.62 26.23
C LEU A 633 -4.91 8.44 25.30
N ALA A 634 -4.00 7.46 25.24
CA ALA A 634 -4.19 6.24 24.46
C ALA A 634 -5.44 5.46 24.91
N ARG A 635 -5.69 5.38 26.23
CA ARG A 635 -6.89 4.74 26.78
C ARG A 635 -8.18 5.43 26.35
N ARG A 636 -8.28 6.76 26.52
CA ARG A 636 -9.47 7.54 26.10
C ARG A 636 -9.72 7.39 24.59
N GLN A 637 -8.66 7.39 23.79
CA GLN A 637 -8.76 7.22 22.34
C GLN A 637 -9.20 5.81 21.96
N ALA A 638 -8.69 4.77 22.62
CA ALA A 638 -9.13 3.40 22.42
C ALA A 638 -10.61 3.20 22.77
N GLU A 639 -11.09 3.82 23.86
CA GLU A 639 -12.51 3.82 24.23
C GLU A 639 -13.39 4.52 23.18
N ALA A 640 -12.96 5.69 22.68
CA ALA A 640 -13.69 6.42 21.66
C ALA A 640 -13.80 5.63 20.34
N VAL A 641 -12.69 5.04 19.88
CA VAL A 641 -12.69 4.16 18.68
C VAL A 641 -13.59 2.96 18.91
N ARG A 642 -13.47 2.27 20.06
CA ARG A 642 -14.30 1.11 20.39
C ARG A 642 -15.79 1.44 20.37
N GLN A 643 -16.21 2.51 21.04
CA GLN A 643 -17.62 2.93 21.02
C GLN A 643 -18.12 3.21 19.59
N MET A 644 -17.27 3.80 18.75
CA MET A 644 -17.64 4.07 17.36
C MET A 644 -17.71 2.79 16.52
N THR A 645 -16.74 1.87 16.66
CA THR A 645 -16.75 0.56 16.00
C THR A 645 -17.96 -0.27 16.40
N ASP A 646 -18.33 -0.27 17.69
CA ASP A 646 -19.52 -0.99 18.18
C ASP A 646 -20.81 -0.42 17.57
N ARG A 647 -20.94 0.92 17.52
CA ARG A 647 -22.06 1.59 16.83
C ARG A 647 -22.07 1.27 15.33
N HIS A 648 -20.90 1.19 14.70
CA HIS A 648 -20.76 0.85 13.29
C HIS A 648 -21.21 -0.58 13.00
N ALA A 649 -20.72 -1.55 13.79
CA ALA A 649 -21.08 -2.95 13.67
C ALA A 649 -22.60 -3.14 13.81
N ALA A 650 -23.22 -2.50 14.81
CA ALA A 650 -24.67 -2.53 14.97
C ALA A 650 -25.42 -1.93 13.76
N ALA A 651 -24.93 -0.82 13.20
CA ALA A 651 -25.53 -0.18 12.03
C ALA A 651 -25.39 -1.02 10.75
N VAL A 652 -24.25 -1.70 10.56
CA VAL A 652 -24.01 -2.61 9.43
C VAL A 652 -24.92 -3.83 9.52
N GLN A 653 -25.02 -4.46 10.70
CA GLN A 653 -25.93 -5.58 10.92
C GLN A 653 -27.39 -5.18 10.64
N GLY A 654 -27.81 -3.99 11.10
CA GLY A 654 -29.13 -3.44 10.79
C GLY A 654 -29.35 -3.24 9.29
N ALA A 655 -28.37 -2.67 8.58
CA ALA A 655 -28.43 -2.44 7.14
C ALA A 655 -28.48 -3.74 6.33
N ALA A 656 -27.72 -4.77 6.73
CA ALA A 656 -27.71 -6.08 6.10
C ALA A 656 -29.09 -6.77 6.20
N ARG A 657 -29.73 -6.73 7.37
CA ARG A 657 -31.09 -7.27 7.56
C ARG A 657 -32.12 -6.59 6.65
N VAL A 658 -32.05 -5.26 6.53
CA VAL A 658 -32.95 -4.48 5.67
C VAL A 658 -32.74 -4.83 4.19
N LEU A 659 -31.48 -4.99 3.75
CA LEU A 659 -31.17 -5.36 2.37
C LEU A 659 -31.60 -6.80 2.07
N GLN A 660 -31.46 -7.72 3.04
CA GLN A 660 -31.91 -9.09 2.92
C GLN A 660 -33.43 -9.18 2.72
N ASP A 661 -34.22 -8.44 3.53
CA ASP A 661 -35.68 -8.34 3.36
C ASP A 661 -36.05 -7.76 1.98
N ALA A 662 -35.34 -6.72 1.52
CA ALA A 662 -35.56 -6.16 0.19
C ALA A 662 -35.27 -7.18 -0.94
N ASN A 663 -34.19 -7.96 -0.82
CA ASN A 663 -33.84 -9.01 -1.78
C ASN A 663 -34.87 -10.15 -1.78
N GLN A 664 -35.38 -10.55 -0.61
CA GLN A 664 -36.44 -11.55 -0.50
C GLN A 664 -37.71 -11.08 -1.22
N ARG A 665 -38.14 -9.82 -1.01
CA ARG A 665 -39.30 -9.24 -1.70
C ARG A 665 -39.11 -9.17 -3.21
N LEU A 666 -37.92 -8.80 -3.68
CA LEU A 666 -37.61 -8.80 -5.11
C LEU A 666 -37.66 -10.21 -5.70
N SER A 667 -37.12 -11.20 -5.00
CA SER A 667 -37.14 -12.60 -5.46
C SER A 667 -38.58 -13.13 -5.58
N ALA A 668 -39.43 -12.84 -4.59
CA ALA A 668 -40.84 -13.22 -4.59
C ALA A 668 -41.59 -12.54 -5.74
N ALA A 669 -41.40 -11.23 -5.94
CA ALA A 669 -42.04 -10.50 -7.04
C ALA A 669 -41.60 -10.99 -8.43
N ARG A 670 -40.32 -11.40 -8.59
CA ARG A 670 -39.82 -12.01 -9.83
C ARG A 670 -40.41 -13.39 -10.06
N ALA A 671 -40.49 -14.23 -9.02
CA ALA A 671 -41.12 -15.54 -9.10
C ALA A 671 -42.60 -15.44 -9.51
N ASP A 672 -43.35 -14.52 -8.90
CA ASP A 672 -44.75 -14.24 -9.24
C ASP A 672 -44.90 -13.78 -10.69
N HIS A 673 -44.02 -12.88 -11.16
CA HIS A 673 -44.02 -12.45 -12.55
C HIS A 673 -43.73 -13.61 -13.52
N HIS A 674 -42.74 -14.45 -13.23
CA HIS A 674 -42.41 -15.60 -14.06
C HIS A 674 -43.57 -16.61 -14.15
N ALA A 675 -44.22 -16.92 -13.02
CA ALA A 675 -45.38 -17.79 -13.00
C ALA A 675 -46.54 -17.24 -13.85
N LEU A 676 -46.86 -15.95 -13.71
CA LEU A 676 -47.92 -15.30 -14.49
C LEU A 676 -47.57 -15.15 -15.98
N ALA A 677 -46.29 -14.96 -16.32
CA ALA A 677 -45.83 -14.92 -17.70
C ALA A 677 -45.92 -16.30 -18.37
N GLN A 678 -45.64 -17.37 -17.64
CA GLN A 678 -45.87 -18.75 -18.12
C GLN A 678 -47.35 -19.03 -18.36
N GLU A 679 -48.24 -18.58 -17.45
CA GLU A 679 -49.69 -18.66 -17.64
C GLU A 679 -50.13 -17.89 -18.90
N GLU A 680 -49.63 -16.66 -19.11
CA GLU A 680 -49.90 -15.90 -20.34
C GLU A 680 -49.46 -16.67 -21.59
N GLN A 681 -48.24 -17.21 -21.60
CA GLN A 681 -47.71 -17.98 -22.74
C GLN A 681 -48.53 -19.25 -23.00
N ALA A 682 -48.96 -19.96 -21.96
CA ALA A 682 -49.79 -21.14 -22.08
C ALA A 682 -51.15 -20.80 -22.73
N VAL A 683 -51.82 -19.74 -22.27
CA VAL A 683 -53.10 -19.30 -22.84
C VAL A 683 -52.92 -18.77 -24.26
N ALA A 684 -51.82 -18.06 -24.55
CA ALA A 684 -51.50 -17.57 -25.88
C ALA A 684 -51.26 -18.71 -26.87
N ARG A 685 -50.60 -19.80 -26.46
CA ARG A 685 -50.43 -21.02 -27.28
C ARG A 685 -51.76 -21.68 -27.59
N VAL A 686 -52.65 -21.81 -26.60
CA VAL A 686 -54.01 -22.32 -26.82
C VAL A 686 -54.76 -21.44 -27.82
N LEU A 687 -54.66 -20.11 -27.72
CA LEU A 687 -55.28 -19.19 -28.68
C LEU A 687 -54.66 -19.30 -30.09
N ALA A 688 -53.36 -19.56 -30.19
CA ALA A 688 -52.67 -19.74 -31.47
C ALA A 688 -53.18 -20.94 -32.26
N ALA A 689 -53.67 -21.99 -31.57
CA ALA A 689 -54.37 -23.11 -32.20
C ALA A 689 -55.62 -22.65 -33.00
N TYR A 690 -56.28 -21.57 -32.55
CA TYR A 690 -57.47 -20.99 -33.18
C TYR A 690 -57.15 -19.93 -34.24
N ARG A 691 -55.89 -19.74 -34.65
CA ARG A 691 -55.50 -18.69 -35.62
C ARG A 691 -56.21 -18.80 -36.97
N GLN A 692 -56.71 -19.99 -37.32
CA GLN A 692 -57.46 -20.25 -38.55
C GLN A 692 -58.95 -19.91 -38.45
N ILE A 693 -59.49 -19.84 -37.23
CA ILE A 693 -60.91 -19.53 -36.95
C ILE A 693 -61.10 -18.01 -37.00
N SER A 694 -61.40 -17.49 -38.19
CA SER A 694 -61.64 -16.06 -38.43
C SER A 694 -62.86 -15.87 -39.34
N TYR A 695 -63.57 -14.76 -39.16
CA TYR A 695 -64.74 -14.42 -39.96
C TYR A 695 -64.39 -14.29 -41.45
N THR A 696 -63.21 -13.74 -41.79
CA THR A 696 -62.74 -13.60 -43.17
C THR A 696 -62.46 -14.94 -43.83
N ARG A 697 -61.84 -15.90 -43.14
CA ARG A 697 -61.65 -17.27 -43.66
C ARG A 697 -62.96 -18.03 -43.74
N PHE A 698 -63.87 -17.85 -42.78
CA PHE A 698 -65.22 -18.40 -42.84
C PHE A 698 -65.99 -17.89 -44.06
N LEU A 699 -65.98 -16.58 -44.30
CA LEU A 699 -66.57 -15.95 -45.49
C LEU A 699 -65.97 -16.51 -46.77
N ARG A 700 -64.64 -16.63 -46.83
CA ARG A 700 -63.94 -17.18 -47.99
C ARG A 700 -64.36 -18.63 -48.24
N GLY A 701 -64.48 -19.46 -47.21
CA GLY A 701 -64.99 -20.82 -47.35
C GLY A 701 -66.44 -20.88 -47.83
N VAL A 702 -67.31 -20.01 -47.31
CA VAL A 702 -68.71 -19.91 -47.78
C VAL A 702 -68.78 -19.43 -49.22
N LEU A 703 -68.00 -18.42 -49.63
CA LEU A 703 -68.04 -17.86 -50.98
C LEU A 703 -67.34 -18.74 -52.02
N THR A 704 -66.21 -19.38 -51.67
CA THR A 704 -65.37 -20.10 -52.64
C THR A 704 -65.48 -21.63 -52.56
N GLY A 705 -65.96 -22.17 -51.44
CA GLY A 705 -66.12 -23.62 -51.23
C GLY A 705 -64.84 -24.38 -50.98
N ARG A 706 -63.74 -23.65 -50.78
CA ARG A 706 -62.41 -24.17 -50.46
C ARG A 706 -62.03 -23.83 -49.02
#